data_AF-A0A0G4F785-F1
#
_entry.id   AF-A0A0G4F785-F1
#
_cell.length_a   1.000
_cell.length_b   1.000
_cell.length_c   1.000
_cell.angle_alpha   90.00
_cell.angle_beta   90.00
_cell.angle_gamma   90.00
#
_symmetry.space_group_name_H-M   'P 1'
#
loop_
_entity.id
_entity.type
_entity.pdbx_description
1 polymer ?
#
loop_
_entity_poly.entity_id
_entity_poly.type
_entity_poly.pdbx_seq_one_letter_code
_entity_poly.pdbx_strand_id
1 'polypeptide(L)'
;MSQKFRVSEKLLPDPSGERVGLSGREGVNSFINGAYRKLRGDLHGHPTYGKGDQLYIYKDEDGVWRIGTKVGGRAFYAYCEDASSATPADVSSPWHIFAGGSDGFVADPKVTAISFTISADDIANAPHRVVVSGREGTNSHINGGYIRLGEDFSERPAYHYKEEDLYLFFSNGKWKIGPGEVGTNSFFASVADMDAASPDAINVVWSVFNGTENEDDPDVKVEAFDEGIDNDLKPTDIVSSSGEVKIFKATINNKCEFPIHLMWIDQDGEEELKQEIPVGESLKFDSFKGHAWRVRRPDGGLIWEAVAGGHAIPAGELEDGATIDITEPDEHGVAIPKFEDNEFPPTFASLGSVEVKDVQWIRGSKLSVTAQAAKLFDTIEPSDLLQGSLGDCWLLAAFASVAEFPGCVEDLFVTKEYNPAGQYTVRLFDVSSGEWVDMTFDDHIPCEVKKWWQKGGKPLFAQPAGNELWCLLLEKAFAKFCGGYGKLSGGFTPYAWQCMTGEVKQYVWKCGEDGVWKEHQVDLDWLKENPRQLSRLFTVETGQTKTPEQFFDTLAQFDKNNYLMSAAIPGDVMEKKRADGLVERHAYSLLSVLHLTEGGHDLKLLQLRNPWGKGHEWNGDWGDKSPTWDEHPQIKEHLWRDEEDGIFWISFDDFAARFKSVNVCPKCMPTTPPKKAGDVQAIEAAPTAHQDLQEPPDATPMHNGPHPAGGAGATGDPVFDAASVFDAYKGTAGMVGMDRRRSAYRDGRTRDR
;
A
#
# COMPACT_ATOMS: atom_id res chain seq x y z
N MET A 1 -1.49 14.74 18.76
CA MET A 1 -0.06 14.35 18.70
C MET A 1 0.80 15.57 19.03
N SER A 2 1.84 15.43 19.84
CA SER A 2 2.71 16.54 20.24
C SER A 2 3.58 16.97 19.05
N GLN A 3 3.33 18.16 18.48
CA GLN A 3 4.22 18.78 17.51
C GLN A 3 5.55 19.11 18.21
N LYS A 4 6.57 18.27 17.99
CA LYS A 4 7.94 18.56 18.41
C LYS A 4 8.55 19.52 17.41
N PHE A 5 8.33 20.81 17.60
CA PHE A 5 9.23 21.81 17.06
C PHE A 5 10.57 21.64 17.77
N ARG A 6 11.55 21.03 17.08
CA ARG A 6 12.95 21.14 17.45
C ARG A 6 13.51 22.28 16.62
N VAL A 7 14.00 23.33 17.28
CA VAL A 7 14.98 24.23 16.66
C VAL A 7 16.03 23.34 16.01
N SER A 8 16.10 23.36 14.68
CA SER A 8 17.06 22.51 13.97
C SER A 8 18.47 22.97 14.36
N GLU A 9 19.41 22.03 14.53
CA GLU A 9 20.83 22.36 14.77
C GLU A 9 21.46 23.16 13.62
N LYS A 10 20.74 23.31 12.49
CA LYS A 10 21.15 24.05 11.30
C LYS A 10 20.68 25.50 11.27
N LEU A 11 19.84 25.92 12.23
CA LEU A 11 19.40 27.32 12.32
C LEU A 11 20.55 28.19 12.83
N LEU A 12 20.95 29.18 12.02
CA LEU A 12 22.02 30.11 12.39
C LEU A 12 21.45 31.27 13.21
N PRO A 13 22.13 31.74 14.26
CA PRO A 13 21.71 32.94 14.99
C PRO A 13 21.55 34.12 14.02
N ASP A 14 20.41 34.79 14.05
CA ASP A 14 20.16 35.97 13.23
C ASP A 14 20.27 37.25 14.07
N PRO A 15 21.38 37.99 13.97
CA PRO A 15 21.53 39.26 14.69
C PRO A 15 20.63 40.37 14.14
N SER A 16 19.99 40.20 12.98
CA SER A 16 19.03 41.17 12.46
C SER A 16 17.65 41.07 13.14
N GLY A 17 17.37 39.93 13.78
CA GLY A 17 16.12 39.69 14.50
C GLY A 17 14.90 39.66 13.58
N GLU A 18 15.07 39.30 12.30
CA GLU A 18 13.99 39.29 11.30
C GLU A 18 13.08 38.06 11.43
N ARG A 19 13.58 36.99 12.06
CA ARG A 19 12.77 35.82 12.42
C ARG A 19 13.00 35.43 13.87
N VAL A 20 11.96 34.91 14.50
CA VAL A 20 11.99 34.36 15.86
C VAL A 20 11.33 33.00 15.87
N GLY A 21 12.02 31.99 16.38
CA GLY A 21 11.48 30.65 16.60
C GLY A 21 11.06 30.49 18.06
N LEU A 22 9.81 30.12 18.31
CA LEU A 22 9.31 29.76 19.64
C LEU A 22 9.25 28.23 19.75
N SER A 23 9.82 27.67 20.82
CA SER A 23 9.89 26.21 21.01
C SER A 23 9.66 25.82 22.46
N GLY A 24 9.36 24.54 22.71
CA GLY A 24 9.35 23.97 24.06
C GLY A 24 7.97 23.86 24.72
N ARG A 25 6.90 24.42 24.13
CA ARG A 25 5.54 24.21 24.65
C ARG A 25 5.03 22.81 24.31
N GLU A 26 4.54 22.08 25.30
CA GLU A 26 3.86 20.79 25.13
C GLU A 26 2.39 20.91 25.57
N GLY A 27 1.47 20.18 24.93
CA GLY A 27 0.05 20.12 25.32
C GLY A 27 -0.78 21.33 24.87
N VAL A 28 -1.65 21.85 25.76
CA VAL A 28 -2.60 22.94 25.44
C VAL A 28 -1.84 24.16 24.89
N ASN A 29 -2.35 24.73 23.80
CA ASN A 29 -1.72 25.85 23.09
C ASN A 29 -0.32 25.56 22.53
N SER A 30 0.07 24.30 22.32
CA SER A 30 1.36 23.97 21.67
C SER A 30 1.49 24.52 20.24
N PHE A 31 0.38 24.91 19.61
CA PHE A 31 0.37 25.58 18.31
C PHE A 31 1.11 26.93 18.29
N ILE A 32 1.41 27.52 19.45
CA ILE A 32 2.23 28.74 19.55
C ILE A 32 3.69 28.51 19.18
N ASN A 33 4.19 27.27 19.30
CA ASN A 33 5.53 26.91 18.82
C ASN A 33 5.65 27.14 17.31
N GLY A 34 6.83 27.43 16.80
CA GLY A 34 7.08 27.66 15.38
C GLY A 34 7.81 28.97 15.12
N ALA A 35 8.16 29.20 13.86
CA ALA A 35 8.75 30.47 13.45
C ALA A 35 7.71 31.59 13.31
N TYR A 36 8.16 32.79 13.60
CA TYR A 36 7.47 34.04 13.36
C TYR A 36 8.40 34.96 12.56
N ARG A 37 7.84 35.66 11.57
CA ARG A 37 8.54 36.63 10.74
C ARG A 37 8.20 38.04 11.19
N LYS A 38 9.20 38.91 11.29
CA LYS A 38 8.99 40.32 11.59
C LYS A 38 8.11 40.98 10.53
N LEU A 39 7.14 41.75 10.96
CA LEU A 39 6.21 42.48 10.09
C LEU A 39 6.81 43.85 9.73
N ARG A 40 6.32 44.46 8.64
CA ARG A 40 6.78 45.79 8.17
C ARG A 40 6.46 46.96 9.11
N GLY A 41 5.92 46.72 10.30
CA GLY A 41 5.50 47.76 11.24
C GLY A 41 5.77 47.38 12.69
N ASP A 42 6.16 48.40 13.46
CA ASP A 42 6.35 48.29 14.90
C ASP A 42 5.07 48.67 15.65
N LEU A 43 4.86 48.05 16.81
CA LEU A 43 3.83 48.42 17.75
C LEU A 43 4.50 49.02 18.98
N HIS A 44 4.11 50.24 19.36
CA HIS A 44 4.73 50.98 20.47
C HIS A 44 6.27 51.13 20.36
N GLY A 45 6.82 51.16 19.14
CA GLY A 45 8.26 51.24 18.91
C GLY A 45 9.01 49.92 19.07
N HIS A 46 8.28 48.80 19.17
CA HIS A 46 8.84 47.46 19.25
C HIS A 46 8.43 46.61 18.03
N PRO A 47 9.32 45.69 17.58
CA PRO A 47 9.02 44.85 16.44
C PRO A 47 7.83 43.94 16.71
N THR A 48 7.01 43.74 15.68
CA THR A 48 5.93 42.75 15.70
C THR A 48 6.27 41.59 14.78
N TYR A 49 5.85 40.38 15.14
CA TYR A 49 6.14 39.17 14.39
C TYR A 49 4.85 38.41 14.09
N GLY A 50 4.76 37.78 12.93
CA GLY A 50 3.60 36.99 12.51
C GLY A 50 3.97 35.56 12.11
N LYS A 51 3.10 34.60 12.43
CA LYS A 51 3.14 33.21 11.99
C LYS A 51 1.87 32.93 11.16
N GLY A 52 2.04 32.82 9.84
CA GLY A 52 0.93 32.76 8.89
C GLY A 52 -0.03 33.95 9.06
N ASP A 53 -1.33 33.69 8.89
CA ASP A 53 -2.41 34.69 9.06
C ASP A 53 -3.14 34.57 10.41
N GLN A 54 -2.57 33.83 11.38
CA GLN A 54 -3.33 33.37 12.56
C GLN A 54 -2.74 33.81 13.90
N LEU A 55 -1.43 34.05 14.00
CA LEU A 55 -0.76 34.33 15.28
C LEU A 55 0.28 35.43 15.15
N TYR A 56 0.37 36.26 16.18
CA TYR A 56 1.27 37.40 16.25
C TYR A 56 1.95 37.50 17.60
N ILE A 57 3.24 37.83 17.59
CA ILE A 57 4.02 38.25 18.76
C ILE A 57 4.19 39.76 18.71
N TYR A 58 3.81 40.46 19.78
CA TYR A 58 3.95 41.91 19.88
C TYR A 58 4.16 42.33 21.33
N LYS A 59 4.71 43.51 21.54
CA LYS A 59 4.85 44.12 22.87
C LYS A 59 3.71 45.12 23.08
N ASP A 60 2.98 44.99 24.19
CA ASP A 60 1.89 45.90 24.51
C ASP A 60 2.36 47.23 25.12
N GLU A 61 1.43 48.12 25.45
CA GLU A 61 1.72 49.45 26.01
C GLU A 61 2.40 49.41 27.40
N ASP A 62 2.23 48.30 28.13
CA ASP A 62 2.85 48.06 29.44
C ASP A 62 4.26 47.44 29.31
N GLY A 63 4.73 47.19 28.09
CA GLY A 63 6.02 46.58 27.82
C GLY A 63 6.01 45.05 28.00
N VAL A 64 4.85 44.40 27.98
CA VAL A 64 4.71 42.95 28.09
C VAL A 64 4.61 42.32 26.70
N TRP A 65 5.40 41.28 26.43
CA TRP A 65 5.26 40.52 25.19
C TRP A 65 3.99 39.67 25.24
N ARG A 66 3.21 39.66 24.17
CA ARG A 66 1.97 38.91 24.02
C ARG A 66 2.01 38.05 22.76
N ILE A 67 1.38 36.88 22.80
CA ILE A 67 1.10 36.04 21.64
C ILE A 67 -0.40 35.93 21.46
N GLY A 68 -0.95 36.45 20.36
CA GLY A 68 -2.40 36.46 20.12
C GLY A 68 -2.78 36.42 18.66
N THR A 69 -4.09 36.38 18.37
CA THR A 69 -4.61 36.31 17.00
C THR A 69 -4.67 37.66 16.28
N LYS A 70 -4.36 38.75 16.98
CA LYS A 70 -4.33 40.11 16.43
C LYS A 70 -3.25 40.93 17.13
N VAL A 71 -2.45 41.65 16.35
CA VAL A 71 -1.49 42.65 16.87
C VAL A 71 -2.23 43.69 17.72
N GLY A 72 -1.83 43.87 18.98
CA GLY A 72 -2.49 44.78 19.93
C GLY A 72 -3.87 44.34 20.40
N GLY A 73 -4.25 43.07 20.20
CA GLY A 73 -5.53 42.52 20.67
C GLY A 73 -5.59 42.32 22.18
N ARG A 74 -6.79 42.35 22.78
CA ARG A 74 -6.97 42.06 24.22
C ARG A 74 -6.93 40.56 24.57
N ALA A 75 -7.14 39.69 23.57
CA ALA A 75 -7.10 38.24 23.74
C ALA A 75 -5.75 37.70 23.27
N PHE A 76 -5.08 36.95 24.14
CA PHE A 76 -3.77 36.35 23.90
C PHE A 76 -3.69 34.98 24.57
N TYR A 77 -2.85 34.11 24.02
CA TYR A 77 -2.59 32.76 24.49
C TYR A 77 -1.37 32.66 25.40
N ALA A 78 -0.45 33.63 25.28
CA ALA A 78 0.77 33.67 26.07
C ALA A 78 1.22 35.11 26.34
N TYR A 79 1.94 35.32 27.44
CA TYR A 79 2.64 36.57 27.70
C TYR A 79 4.01 36.37 28.37
N CYS A 80 4.91 37.35 28.25
CA CYS A 80 6.20 37.37 28.95
C CYS A 80 6.50 38.78 29.48
N GLU A 81 6.71 38.88 30.79
CA GLU A 81 7.00 40.12 31.51
C GLU A 81 8.51 40.41 31.51
N ASP A 82 9.07 40.71 30.33
CA ASP A 82 10.45 41.17 30.18
C ASP A 82 10.48 42.51 29.44
N ALA A 83 10.22 43.59 30.18
CA ALA A 83 10.17 44.94 29.61
C ALA A 83 11.52 45.40 29.04
N SER A 84 12.64 44.85 29.50
CA SER A 84 14.00 45.17 29.03
C SER A 84 14.34 44.56 27.67
N SER A 85 13.73 43.44 27.31
CA SER A 85 14.01 42.74 26.05
C SER A 85 13.60 43.56 24.82
N ALA A 86 14.51 43.67 23.85
CA ALA A 86 14.26 44.40 22.59
C ALA A 86 13.46 43.56 21.60
N THR A 87 13.74 42.25 21.57
CA THR A 87 13.01 41.25 20.78
C THR A 87 12.52 40.11 21.68
N PRO A 88 11.56 39.29 21.21
CA PRO A 88 11.14 38.12 21.97
C PRO A 88 12.27 37.11 22.19
N ALA A 89 13.32 37.10 21.37
CA ALA A 89 14.48 36.22 21.53
C ALA A 89 15.43 36.66 22.67
N ASP A 90 15.34 37.92 23.09
CA ASP A 90 16.16 38.48 24.18
C ASP A 90 15.51 38.27 25.57
N VAL A 91 14.35 37.61 25.63
CA VAL A 91 13.63 37.42 26.89
C VAL A 91 14.38 36.47 27.80
N SER A 92 14.57 36.89 29.04
CA SER A 92 15.16 36.10 30.13
C SER A 92 14.10 35.57 31.10
N SER A 93 12.91 36.16 31.06
CA SER A 93 11.76 35.76 31.88
C SER A 93 10.95 34.63 31.22
N PRO A 94 10.32 33.75 32.01
CA PRO A 94 9.52 32.65 31.47
C PRO A 94 8.24 33.15 30.80
N TRP A 95 7.87 32.50 29.70
CA TRP A 95 6.56 32.71 29.08
C TRP A 95 5.46 32.10 29.96
N HIS A 96 4.39 32.85 30.16
CA HIS A 96 3.18 32.41 30.85
C HIS A 96 2.13 32.06 29.80
N ILE A 97 1.68 30.80 29.79
CA ILE A 97 0.77 30.26 28.76
C ILE A 97 -0.60 29.99 29.39
N PHE A 98 -1.67 30.33 28.67
CA PHE A 98 -3.02 30.02 29.10
C PHE A 98 -3.24 28.49 29.06
N ALA A 99 -3.49 27.87 30.21
CA ALA A 99 -3.64 26.42 30.33
C ALA A 99 -5.08 25.93 30.12
N GLY A 100 -6.05 26.84 30.02
CA GLY A 100 -7.49 26.52 29.99
C GLY A 100 -8.08 26.31 31.39
N GLY A 101 -9.37 26.60 31.57
CA GLY A 101 -10.07 26.40 32.85
C GLY A 101 -9.79 27.46 33.93
N SER A 102 -9.89 27.08 35.20
CA SER A 102 -9.75 27.96 36.38
C SER A 102 -8.32 28.45 36.65
N ASP A 103 -7.32 27.77 36.08
CA ASP A 103 -5.91 27.94 36.44
C ASP A 103 -5.23 29.09 35.67
N GLY A 104 -5.91 29.67 34.69
CA GLY A 104 -5.46 30.88 33.98
C GLY A 104 -4.14 30.69 33.24
N PHE A 105 -3.22 31.63 33.43
CA PHE A 105 -1.89 31.62 32.81
C PHE A 105 -0.85 31.02 33.76
N VAL A 106 -0.09 30.04 33.27
CA VAL A 106 0.94 29.32 34.04
C VAL A 106 2.30 29.52 33.39
N ALA A 107 3.32 29.82 34.19
CA ALA A 107 4.71 29.92 33.72
C ALA A 107 5.17 28.58 33.14
N ASP A 108 5.69 28.61 31.91
CA ASP A 108 6.26 27.47 31.21
C ASP A 108 7.73 27.76 30.85
N PRO A 109 8.69 27.43 31.73
CA PRO A 109 10.10 27.75 31.54
C PRO A 109 10.74 26.94 30.40
N LYS A 110 10.05 25.92 29.86
CA LYS A 110 10.53 25.20 28.67
C LYS A 110 10.37 26.04 27.41
N VAL A 111 9.45 27.01 27.41
CA VAL A 111 9.17 27.85 26.26
C VAL A 111 10.30 28.85 26.06
N THR A 112 11.03 28.71 24.96
CA THR A 112 12.17 29.55 24.60
C THR A 112 11.96 30.19 23.24
N ALA A 113 12.45 31.41 23.08
CA ALA A 113 12.44 32.15 21.82
C ALA A 113 13.88 32.37 21.38
N ILE A 114 14.16 32.15 20.09
CA ILE A 114 15.48 32.40 19.51
C ILE A 114 15.36 33.17 18.20
N SER A 115 16.29 34.07 17.91
CA SER A 115 16.39 34.68 16.59
C SER A 115 17.22 33.81 15.67
N PHE A 116 16.72 33.57 14.47
CA PHE A 116 17.39 32.68 13.53
C PHE A 116 17.25 33.12 12.07
N THR A 117 18.19 32.69 11.23
CA THR A 117 18.10 32.77 9.78
C THR A 117 18.18 31.38 9.20
N ILE A 118 17.70 31.23 7.97
CA ILE A 118 17.86 30.00 7.22
C ILE A 118 19.10 30.13 6.36
N SER A 119 19.91 29.08 6.40
CA SER A 119 21.18 29.04 5.70
C SER A 119 20.97 29.23 4.21
N ALA A 120 21.64 30.23 3.62
CA ALA A 120 21.68 30.41 2.19
C ALA A 120 22.32 29.19 1.48
N ASP A 121 23.26 28.53 2.16
CA ASP A 121 23.87 27.29 1.67
C ASP A 121 22.84 26.15 1.64
N ASP A 122 21.94 26.05 2.62
CA ASP A 122 20.90 25.00 2.60
C ASP A 122 19.89 25.22 1.46
N ILE A 123 19.55 26.48 1.17
CA ILE A 123 18.68 26.83 0.03
C ILE A 123 19.41 26.56 -1.30
N ALA A 124 20.69 26.92 -1.39
CA ALA A 124 21.50 26.66 -2.58
C ALA A 124 21.65 25.16 -2.84
N ASN A 125 21.91 24.38 -1.79
CA ASN A 125 22.08 22.93 -1.82
C ASN A 125 20.75 22.15 -1.80
N ALA A 126 19.61 22.83 -1.85
CA ALA A 126 18.31 22.16 -1.92
C ALA A 126 18.25 21.23 -3.15
N PRO A 127 17.67 20.03 -3.00
CA PRO A 127 17.71 19.00 -4.02
C PRO A 127 17.09 19.51 -5.33
N HIS A 128 17.64 19.06 -6.45
CA HIS A 128 17.12 19.43 -7.77
C HIS A 128 15.79 18.72 -8.05
N ARG A 129 15.57 17.55 -7.44
CA ARG A 129 14.36 16.77 -7.58
C ARG A 129 13.87 16.32 -6.21
N VAL A 130 12.56 16.36 -6.01
CA VAL A 130 11.91 15.80 -4.82
C VAL A 130 10.72 14.96 -5.23
N VAL A 131 10.33 14.01 -4.39
CA VAL A 131 9.16 13.16 -4.58
C VAL A 131 8.20 13.36 -3.43
N VAL A 132 6.97 13.69 -3.77
CA VAL A 132 5.84 13.68 -2.83
C VAL A 132 5.22 12.30 -2.90
N SER A 133 4.99 11.66 -1.76
CA SER A 133 4.38 10.33 -1.67
C SER A 133 3.52 10.18 -0.41
N GLY A 134 2.72 9.12 -0.36
CA GLY A 134 1.95 8.72 0.83
C GLY A 134 0.46 9.10 0.82
N ARG A 135 0.03 10.07 -0.01
CA ARG A 135 -1.41 10.41 -0.07
C ARG A 135 -2.22 9.31 -0.76
N GLU A 136 -3.21 8.75 -0.06
CA GLU A 136 -4.22 7.88 -0.66
C GLU A 136 -5.57 8.60 -0.84
N GLY A 137 -6.44 8.08 -1.73
CA GLY A 137 -7.78 8.64 -1.92
C GLY A 137 -7.83 10.01 -2.62
N THR A 138 -8.68 10.92 -2.12
CA THR A 138 -8.88 12.25 -2.72
C THR A 138 -7.58 13.04 -2.73
N ASN A 139 -7.27 13.69 -3.86
CA ASN A 139 -6.03 14.44 -4.08
C ASN A 139 -4.74 13.60 -4.04
N SER A 140 -4.80 12.27 -4.17
CA SER A 140 -3.62 11.41 -4.34
C SER A 140 -2.74 11.76 -5.57
N HIS A 141 -3.26 12.51 -6.54
CA HIS A 141 -2.50 13.03 -7.68
C HIS A 141 -1.41 14.04 -7.29
N ILE A 142 -1.39 14.55 -6.05
CA ILE A 142 -0.25 15.32 -5.54
C ILE A 142 1.02 14.48 -5.42
N ASN A 143 0.89 13.14 -5.32
CA ASN A 143 2.02 12.24 -5.28
C ASN A 143 2.71 12.21 -6.65
N GLY A 144 4.01 12.47 -6.67
CA GLY A 144 4.74 12.58 -7.92
C GLY A 144 6.11 13.20 -7.78
N GLY A 145 6.80 13.28 -8.90
CA GLY A 145 8.13 13.88 -9.01
C GLY A 145 8.06 15.37 -9.31
N TYR A 146 8.71 16.17 -8.49
CA TYR A 146 8.78 17.62 -8.63
C TYR A 146 10.21 18.04 -8.94
N ILE A 147 10.38 18.90 -9.94
CA ILE A 147 11.69 19.39 -10.40
C ILE A 147 11.85 20.84 -9.96
N ARG A 148 12.99 21.16 -9.34
CA ARG A 148 13.31 22.52 -8.89
C ARG A 148 13.31 23.48 -10.07
N LEU A 149 12.66 24.62 -9.88
CA LEU A 149 12.69 25.74 -10.80
C LEU A 149 14.01 26.51 -10.66
N GLY A 150 14.47 27.14 -11.74
CA GLY A 150 15.75 27.85 -11.76
C GLY A 150 15.79 29.12 -10.88
N GLU A 151 14.64 29.58 -10.40
CA GLU A 151 14.52 30.74 -9.52
C GLU A 151 13.89 30.35 -8.19
N ASP A 152 14.45 30.86 -7.10
CA ASP A 152 13.86 30.74 -5.77
C ASP A 152 12.66 31.68 -5.64
N PHE A 153 11.62 31.23 -4.95
CA PHE A 153 10.42 31.99 -4.64
C PHE A 153 10.24 32.16 -3.13
N SER A 154 9.98 33.39 -2.68
CA SER A 154 9.87 33.72 -1.25
C SER A 154 11.05 33.22 -0.41
N GLU A 155 12.28 33.40 -0.93
CA GLU A 155 13.54 32.96 -0.29
C GLU A 155 13.65 31.43 -0.11
N ARG A 156 12.99 30.65 -0.97
CA ARG A 156 12.98 29.18 -0.95
C ARG A 156 12.95 28.60 -2.36
N PRO A 157 13.45 27.38 -2.56
CA PRO A 157 13.29 26.69 -3.83
C PRO A 157 11.80 26.42 -4.10
N ALA A 158 11.39 26.59 -5.35
CA ALA A 158 10.09 26.17 -5.85
C ALA A 158 10.27 25.02 -6.84
N TYR A 159 9.27 24.17 -6.97
CA TYR A 159 9.34 22.97 -7.82
C TYR A 159 8.07 22.82 -8.65
N HIS A 160 8.19 22.15 -9.80
CA HIS A 160 7.09 21.85 -10.73
C HIS A 160 7.01 20.36 -11.01
N TYR A 161 5.80 19.82 -10.88
CA TYR A 161 5.43 18.50 -11.33
C TYR A 161 4.67 18.65 -12.64
N LYS A 162 5.38 18.35 -13.74
CA LYS A 162 4.94 18.70 -15.09
C LYS A 162 3.72 17.89 -15.55
N GLU A 163 3.61 16.64 -15.13
CA GLU A 163 2.58 15.72 -15.60
C GLU A 163 1.20 16.07 -15.06
N GLU A 164 1.12 16.50 -13.80
CA GLU A 164 -0.14 16.93 -13.15
C GLU A 164 -0.29 18.46 -13.11
N ASP A 165 0.69 19.19 -13.65
CA ASP A 165 0.80 20.65 -13.64
C ASP A 165 0.63 21.26 -12.22
N LEU A 166 1.37 20.70 -11.27
CA LEU A 166 1.35 21.11 -9.87
C LEU A 166 2.66 21.78 -9.47
N TYR A 167 2.57 22.73 -8.54
CA TYR A 167 3.71 23.47 -8.02
C TYR A 167 3.83 23.24 -6.53
N LEU A 168 5.08 23.03 -6.09
CA LEU A 168 5.46 22.93 -4.69
C LEU A 168 6.34 24.13 -4.33
N PHE A 169 5.84 25.02 -3.48
CA PHE A 169 6.52 26.27 -3.16
C PHE A 169 6.17 26.80 -1.77
N PHE A 170 6.99 27.70 -1.27
CA PHE A 170 6.77 28.39 0.00
C PHE A 170 6.12 29.76 -0.22
N SER A 171 5.02 30.05 0.47
CA SER A 171 4.33 31.34 0.42
C SER A 171 3.48 31.59 1.67
N ASN A 172 3.44 32.84 2.15
CA ASN A 172 2.66 33.25 3.34
C ASN A 172 2.89 32.35 4.57
N GLY A 173 4.14 31.92 4.79
CA GLY A 173 4.52 31.09 5.93
C GLY A 173 4.14 29.62 5.83
N LYS A 174 3.76 29.14 4.65
CA LYS A 174 3.45 27.72 4.41
C LYS A 174 4.11 27.21 3.15
N TRP A 175 4.54 25.95 3.16
CA TRP A 175 4.72 25.17 1.95
C TRP A 175 3.35 24.76 1.40
N LYS A 176 3.19 24.80 0.09
CA LYS A 176 1.93 24.52 -0.60
C LYS A 176 2.19 23.64 -1.80
N ILE A 177 1.26 22.72 -2.07
CA ILE A 177 1.17 21.95 -3.32
C ILE A 177 -0.15 22.33 -3.98
N GLY A 178 -0.12 22.85 -5.19
CA GLY A 178 -1.32 23.35 -5.85
C GLY A 178 -1.18 23.58 -7.35
N PRO A 179 -2.30 23.78 -8.04
CA PRO A 179 -2.31 24.02 -9.47
C PRO A 179 -1.97 25.48 -9.80
N GLY A 180 -1.67 25.74 -11.07
CA GLY A 180 -1.51 27.10 -11.61
C GLY A 180 -0.06 27.51 -11.76
N GLU A 181 0.39 28.50 -10.98
CA GLU A 181 1.77 28.98 -11.01
C GLU A 181 2.27 29.22 -9.59
N VAL A 182 3.59 29.37 -9.44
CA VAL A 182 4.19 29.70 -8.14
C VAL A 182 3.61 31.02 -7.62
N GLY A 183 3.07 31.01 -6.40
CA GLY A 183 2.48 32.19 -5.76
C GLY A 183 0.95 32.26 -5.78
N THR A 184 0.27 31.28 -6.40
CA THR A 184 -1.20 31.20 -6.31
C THR A 184 -1.67 30.93 -4.87
N ASN A 185 -2.93 31.31 -4.61
CA ASN A 185 -3.59 31.01 -3.33
C ASN A 185 -4.35 29.67 -3.35
N SER A 186 -4.45 29.01 -4.50
CA SER A 186 -5.11 27.71 -4.66
C SER A 186 -4.11 26.59 -4.37
N PHE A 187 -4.46 25.69 -3.44
CA PHE A 187 -3.62 24.56 -3.08
C PHE A 187 -4.48 23.35 -2.68
N PHE A 188 -3.95 22.17 -2.93
CA PHE A 188 -4.52 20.88 -2.49
C PHE A 188 -3.93 20.44 -1.15
N ALA A 189 -2.67 20.79 -0.90
CA ALA A 189 -2.00 20.49 0.36
C ALA A 189 -1.18 21.70 0.84
N SER A 190 -1.08 21.88 2.15
CA SER A 190 -0.19 22.87 2.74
C SER A 190 0.34 22.47 4.11
N VAL A 191 1.51 22.98 4.47
CA VAL A 191 2.11 22.76 5.79
C VAL A 191 2.85 24.01 6.26
N ALA A 192 2.68 24.35 7.54
CA ALA A 192 3.29 25.53 8.15
C ALA A 192 4.67 25.20 8.76
N ASP A 193 5.62 24.81 7.91
CA ASP A 193 7.02 24.57 8.28
C ASP A 193 7.91 25.71 7.74
N MET A 194 8.04 26.77 8.53
CA MET A 194 8.79 27.97 8.14
C MET A 194 10.32 27.79 8.25
N ASP A 195 10.76 26.75 8.95
CA ASP A 195 12.16 26.44 9.24
C ASP A 195 12.80 25.62 8.11
N ALA A 196 12.00 24.80 7.44
CA ALA A 196 12.42 24.04 6.28
C ALA A 196 12.99 24.97 5.18
N ALA A 197 14.26 24.77 4.85
CA ALA A 197 14.97 25.46 3.77
C ALA A 197 14.55 24.94 2.38
N SER A 198 14.09 23.69 2.33
CA SER A 198 13.65 22.97 1.14
C SER A 198 12.54 21.97 1.52
N PRO A 199 11.75 21.47 0.55
CA PRO A 199 10.65 20.58 0.87
C PRO A 199 11.03 19.27 1.56
N ASP A 200 12.18 18.69 1.23
CA ASP A 200 12.69 17.45 1.84
C ASP A 200 13.08 17.61 3.32
N ALA A 201 13.25 18.86 3.78
CA ALA A 201 13.50 19.18 5.18
C ALA A 201 12.22 19.34 6.01
N ILE A 202 11.04 19.26 5.39
CA ILE A 202 9.76 19.38 6.09
C ILE A 202 9.57 18.18 7.01
N ASN A 203 9.33 18.45 8.29
CA ASN A 203 9.14 17.42 9.30
C ASN A 203 7.82 17.53 10.07
N VAL A 204 6.91 18.35 9.54
CA VAL A 204 5.58 18.59 10.08
C VAL A 204 4.53 17.89 9.21
N VAL A 205 3.45 17.43 9.84
CA VAL A 205 2.30 16.80 9.18
C VAL A 205 1.67 17.75 8.15
N TRP A 206 1.37 17.24 6.96
CA TRP A 206 0.70 18.00 5.91
C TRP A 206 -0.79 18.11 6.17
N SER A 207 -1.39 19.22 5.74
CA SER A 207 -2.84 19.37 5.71
C SER A 207 -3.32 19.29 4.26
N VAL A 208 -4.18 18.32 3.94
CA VAL A 208 -4.64 17.99 2.58
C VAL A 208 -6.16 18.19 2.48
N PHE A 209 -6.63 18.79 1.39
CA PHE A 209 -8.07 18.93 1.15
C PHE A 209 -8.67 17.58 0.72
N ASN A 210 -9.69 17.08 1.41
CA ASN A 210 -10.31 15.79 1.11
C ASN A 210 -11.54 15.88 0.18
N GLY A 211 -11.85 17.07 -0.33
CA GLY A 211 -13.03 17.38 -1.14
C GLY A 211 -14.09 18.17 -0.38
N THR A 212 -14.06 18.17 0.95
CA THR A 212 -15.00 18.92 1.80
C THR A 212 -14.29 19.87 2.75
N GLU A 213 -13.22 19.42 3.41
CA GLU A 213 -12.41 20.20 4.34
C GLU A 213 -10.92 19.81 4.24
N ASN A 214 -10.09 20.52 4.99
CA ASN A 214 -8.67 20.18 5.11
C ASN A 214 -8.48 19.25 6.32
N GLU A 215 -7.82 18.12 6.10
CA GLU A 215 -7.49 17.13 7.13
C GLU A 215 -5.98 16.99 7.28
N ASP A 216 -5.52 16.62 8.48
CA ASP A 216 -4.11 16.29 8.71
C ASP A 216 -3.81 14.91 8.11
N ASP A 217 -2.80 14.83 7.26
CA ASP A 217 -2.34 13.61 6.61
C ASP A 217 -0.88 13.32 6.99
N PRO A 218 -0.64 12.38 7.94
CA PRO A 218 0.70 12.05 8.42
C PRO A 218 1.50 11.20 7.42
N ASP A 219 0.85 10.66 6.39
CA ASP A 219 1.49 9.76 5.43
C ASP A 219 2.16 10.54 4.30
N VAL A 220 1.70 11.77 4.02
CA VAL A 220 2.34 12.66 3.05
C VAL A 220 3.75 13.03 3.47
N LYS A 221 4.72 12.64 2.63
CA LYS A 221 6.14 12.91 2.80
C LYS A 221 6.72 13.51 1.55
N VAL A 222 7.75 14.34 1.74
CA VAL A 222 8.57 14.85 0.64
C VAL A 222 10.00 14.41 0.86
N GLU A 223 10.55 13.70 -0.12
CA GLU A 223 11.91 13.17 -0.05
C GLU A 223 12.74 13.72 -1.21
N ALA A 224 14.02 14.00 -0.97
CA ALA A 224 14.96 14.28 -2.03
C ALA A 224 15.09 13.06 -2.96
N PHE A 225 15.10 13.30 -4.27
CA PHE A 225 15.14 12.25 -5.29
C PHE A 225 16.05 12.65 -6.44
N ASP A 226 17.34 12.76 -6.16
CA ASP A 226 18.34 12.96 -7.20
C ASP A 226 18.89 11.60 -7.66
N GLU A 227 18.08 10.78 -8.36
CA GLU A 227 18.56 9.53 -8.98
C GLU A 227 19.61 9.85 -10.07
N GLY A 228 20.85 9.36 -9.88
CA GLY A 228 22.02 9.56 -10.75
C GLY A 228 23.35 9.93 -10.06
N ILE A 229 23.48 9.77 -8.74
CA ILE A 229 24.74 9.96 -7.99
C ILE A 229 24.87 8.86 -6.93
N ASP A 230 24.67 7.60 -7.31
CA ASP A 230 25.01 6.45 -6.48
C ASP A 230 26.21 5.75 -7.13
N ASN A 231 27.37 5.88 -6.48
CA ASN A 231 28.65 5.19 -6.75
C ASN A 231 29.56 5.65 -7.91
N ASP A 232 29.29 6.78 -8.55
CA ASP A 232 30.16 7.27 -9.64
C ASP A 232 31.41 8.01 -9.15
N LEU A 233 32.57 7.67 -9.74
CA LEU A 233 33.79 8.47 -9.66
C LEU A 233 33.65 9.68 -10.59
N LYS A 234 33.76 10.90 -10.05
CA LYS A 234 33.84 12.12 -10.88
C LYS A 234 35.31 12.53 -11.12
N PRO A 235 35.74 12.74 -12.38
CA PRO A 235 37.02 13.37 -12.67
C PRO A 235 37.04 14.78 -12.09
N THR A 236 38.16 15.19 -11.47
CA THR A 236 38.24 16.49 -10.78
C THR A 236 39.37 17.40 -11.24
N ASP A 237 40.17 17.01 -12.25
CA ASP A 237 41.18 17.88 -12.87
C ASP A 237 41.56 17.44 -14.31
N ILE A 238 42.17 18.36 -15.07
CA ILE A 238 42.63 18.21 -16.46
C ILE A 238 43.72 17.12 -16.58
N VAL A 239 43.60 16.24 -17.59
CA VAL A 239 44.63 15.24 -17.95
C VAL A 239 45.85 15.95 -18.52
N SER A 240 46.93 16.05 -17.74
CA SER A 240 48.24 16.42 -18.28
C SER A 240 49.01 15.18 -18.69
N SER A 241 49.43 15.11 -19.96
CA SER A 241 50.37 14.10 -20.43
C SER A 241 51.74 14.72 -20.63
N SER A 242 52.76 14.15 -19.99
CA SER A 242 54.15 14.51 -20.25
C SER A 242 54.96 13.23 -20.36
N GLY A 243 55.06 12.69 -21.59
CA GLY A 243 55.93 11.57 -21.95
C GLY A 243 55.66 10.26 -21.19
N GLU A 244 55.07 9.28 -21.88
CA GLU A 244 54.80 7.89 -21.40
C GLU A 244 53.89 7.73 -20.16
N VAL A 245 53.61 8.80 -19.42
CA VAL A 245 52.78 8.78 -18.20
C VAL A 245 51.55 9.68 -18.37
N LYS A 246 50.36 9.16 -18.06
CA LYS A 246 49.13 9.96 -17.89
C LYS A 246 48.77 10.03 -16.40
N ILE A 247 48.56 11.24 -15.90
CA ILE A 247 48.16 11.50 -14.51
C ILE A 247 46.64 11.62 -14.44
N PHE A 248 45.99 10.85 -13.56
CA PHE A 248 44.56 10.88 -13.32
C PHE A 248 44.25 11.41 -11.91
N LYS A 249 43.18 12.21 -11.80
CA LYS A 249 42.61 12.64 -10.52
C LYS A 249 41.12 12.36 -10.49
N ALA A 250 40.71 11.49 -9.56
CA ALA A 250 39.32 11.14 -9.33
C ALA A 250 38.97 11.40 -7.86
N THR A 251 37.73 11.83 -7.62
CA THR A 251 37.20 12.00 -6.26
C THR A 251 36.07 11.01 -6.05
N ILE A 252 36.16 10.27 -4.95
CA ILE A 252 35.09 9.40 -4.46
C ILE A 252 34.04 10.32 -3.85
N ASN A 253 32.80 10.28 -4.36
CA ASN A 253 31.74 11.06 -3.73
C ASN A 253 31.39 10.49 -2.36
N ASN A 254 30.95 11.38 -1.48
CA ASN A 254 30.83 11.27 -0.01
C ASN A 254 29.95 10.13 0.56
N LYS A 255 29.56 9.11 -0.22
CA LYS A 255 28.70 8.00 0.26
C LYS A 255 29.22 6.59 -0.07
N CYS A 256 30.50 6.41 -0.44
CA CYS A 256 31.13 5.08 -0.35
C CYS A 256 31.37 4.77 1.13
N GLU A 257 30.67 3.81 1.73
CA GLU A 257 30.70 3.56 3.19
C GLU A 257 31.92 2.77 3.67
N PHE A 258 32.86 2.43 2.78
CA PHE A 258 34.05 1.64 3.08
C PHE A 258 35.28 2.17 2.31
N PRO A 259 36.50 1.98 2.84
CA PRO A 259 37.72 2.32 2.11
C PRO A 259 37.87 1.46 0.86
N ILE A 260 38.50 1.98 -0.19
CA ILE A 260 38.73 1.25 -1.46
C ILE A 260 40.22 1.02 -1.72
N HIS A 261 40.55 -0.10 -2.36
CA HIS A 261 41.90 -0.53 -2.71
C HIS A 261 42.21 -0.20 -4.16
N LEU A 262 43.16 0.68 -4.40
CA LEU A 262 43.68 0.95 -5.74
C LEU A 262 44.80 -0.05 -6.05
N MET A 263 44.54 -0.89 -7.05
CA MET A 263 45.40 -1.98 -7.48
C MET A 263 46.06 -1.65 -8.81
N TRP A 264 47.36 -1.84 -8.89
CA TRP A 264 48.12 -1.80 -10.13
C TRP A 264 48.19 -3.22 -10.71
N ILE A 265 47.93 -3.38 -12.01
CA ILE A 265 48.19 -4.63 -12.73
C ILE A 265 49.42 -4.49 -13.61
N ASP A 266 50.37 -5.40 -13.45
CA ASP A 266 51.53 -5.45 -14.33
C ASP A 266 51.26 -6.11 -15.69
N GLN A 267 52.29 -6.14 -16.54
CA GLN A 267 52.22 -6.71 -17.89
C GLN A 267 51.96 -8.22 -17.90
N ASP A 268 52.24 -8.91 -16.78
CA ASP A 268 52.04 -10.34 -16.60
C ASP A 268 50.65 -10.64 -15.99
N GLY A 269 49.88 -9.60 -15.65
CA GLY A 269 48.53 -9.70 -15.10
C GLY A 269 48.48 -9.82 -13.57
N GLU A 270 49.63 -9.67 -12.89
CA GLU A 270 49.72 -9.75 -11.44
C GLU A 270 49.29 -8.43 -10.79
N GLU A 271 48.55 -8.55 -9.69
CA GLU A 271 47.98 -7.40 -9.00
C GLU A 271 48.80 -7.00 -7.77
N GLU A 272 49.08 -5.71 -7.68
CA GLU A 272 49.76 -5.12 -6.53
C GLU A 272 48.89 -4.00 -5.93
N LEU A 273 48.52 -4.15 -4.66
CA LEU A 273 47.84 -3.09 -3.90
C LEU A 273 48.78 -1.90 -3.75
N LYS A 274 48.40 -0.75 -4.32
CA LYS A 274 49.20 0.48 -4.22
C LYS A 274 48.76 1.37 -3.09
N GLN A 275 47.45 1.52 -2.91
CA GLN A 275 46.92 2.41 -1.89
C GLN A 275 45.51 2.01 -1.45
N GLU A 276 45.25 2.07 -0.16
CA GLU A 276 43.89 2.08 0.39
C GLU A 276 43.45 3.55 0.56
N ILE A 277 42.28 3.88 0.02
CA ILE A 277 41.70 5.23 0.07
C ILE A 277 40.53 5.23 1.05
N PRO A 278 40.59 6.03 2.12
CA PRO A 278 39.50 6.20 3.07
C PRO A 278 38.24 6.84 2.45
N VAL A 279 37.11 6.61 3.10
CA VAL A 279 35.80 7.19 2.75
C VAL A 279 35.89 8.72 2.65
N GLY A 280 35.50 9.28 1.50
CA GLY A 280 35.44 10.73 1.26
C GLY A 280 36.75 11.40 0.83
N GLU A 281 37.81 10.62 0.55
CA GLU A 281 39.09 11.18 0.06
C GLU A 281 39.22 11.18 -1.47
N SER A 282 40.00 12.14 -1.99
CA SER A 282 40.38 12.24 -3.41
C SER A 282 41.76 11.63 -3.64
N LEU A 283 41.98 11.05 -4.82
CA LEU A 283 43.25 10.42 -5.16
C LEU A 283 43.82 10.91 -6.50
N LYS A 284 45.15 10.89 -6.58
CA LYS A 284 45.94 11.15 -7.78
C LYS A 284 46.86 9.98 -8.05
N PHE A 285 46.88 9.49 -9.28
CA PHE A 285 47.74 8.36 -9.66
C PHE A 285 48.23 8.47 -11.10
N ASP A 286 49.41 7.91 -11.31
CA ASP A 286 50.12 7.89 -12.57
C ASP A 286 49.87 6.55 -13.28
N SER A 287 49.55 6.57 -14.57
CA SER A 287 49.43 5.35 -15.38
C SER A 287 50.58 5.23 -16.37
N PHE A 288 51.06 4.00 -16.57
CA PHE A 288 52.23 3.67 -17.39
C PHE A 288 51.82 2.72 -18.52
N LYS A 289 52.54 2.79 -19.64
CA LYS A 289 52.24 2.01 -20.85
C LYS A 289 52.32 0.49 -20.59
N GLY A 290 51.30 -0.25 -21.02
CA GLY A 290 51.22 -1.72 -20.88
C GLY A 290 50.74 -2.21 -19.51
N HIS A 291 50.22 -1.32 -18.67
CA HIS A 291 49.74 -1.65 -17.31
C HIS A 291 48.27 -1.21 -17.17
N ALA A 292 47.54 -1.82 -16.25
CA ALA A 292 46.14 -1.50 -15.99
C ALA A 292 45.94 -1.09 -14.53
N TRP A 293 44.87 -0.33 -14.27
CA TRP A 293 44.47 0.01 -12.91
C TRP A 293 43.13 -0.66 -12.60
N ARG A 294 43.05 -1.29 -11.43
CA ARG A 294 41.81 -1.84 -10.86
C ARG A 294 41.51 -1.11 -9.56
N VAL A 295 40.23 -0.83 -9.34
CA VAL A 295 39.75 -0.40 -8.03
C VAL A 295 39.04 -1.59 -7.43
N ARG A 296 39.43 -1.99 -6.22
CA ARG A 296 38.89 -3.11 -5.48
C ARG A 296 38.36 -2.68 -4.12
N ARG A 297 37.56 -3.53 -3.50
CA ARG A 297 37.23 -3.46 -2.07
C ARG A 297 38.39 -4.06 -1.25
N PRO A 298 38.48 -3.78 0.06
CA PRO A 298 39.52 -4.34 0.94
C PRO A 298 39.47 -5.86 1.09
N ASP A 299 38.34 -6.48 0.76
CA ASP A 299 38.13 -7.92 0.71
C ASP A 299 38.52 -8.55 -0.65
N GLY A 300 38.99 -7.75 -1.59
CA GLY A 300 39.42 -8.17 -2.92
C GLY A 300 38.34 -8.13 -4.00
N GLY A 301 37.12 -7.66 -3.74
CA GLY A 301 36.06 -7.52 -4.77
C GLY A 301 36.37 -6.44 -5.81
N LEU A 302 36.17 -6.71 -7.12
CA LEU A 302 36.47 -5.74 -8.20
C LEU A 302 35.35 -4.70 -8.37
N ILE A 303 35.70 -3.42 -8.28
CA ILE A 303 34.79 -2.26 -8.43
C ILE A 303 34.91 -1.66 -9.84
N TRP A 304 36.13 -1.57 -10.37
CA TRP A 304 36.39 -0.95 -11.68
C TRP A 304 37.71 -1.45 -12.26
N GLU A 305 37.82 -1.43 -13.59
CA GLU A 305 39.05 -1.72 -14.33
C GLU A 305 39.21 -0.78 -15.54
N ALA A 306 40.40 -0.23 -15.73
CA ALA A 306 40.81 0.31 -17.04
C ALA A 306 42.17 -0.22 -17.45
N VAL A 307 42.21 -0.78 -18.66
CA VAL A 307 43.41 -1.37 -19.27
C VAL A 307 44.01 -0.37 -20.26
N ALA A 308 45.24 0.09 -20.02
CA ALA A 308 45.99 0.83 -21.02
C ALA A 308 46.70 -0.15 -21.98
N GLY A 309 45.93 -0.66 -22.95
CA GLY A 309 46.41 -1.37 -24.13
C GLY A 309 46.26 -2.89 -24.07
N GLY A 310 45.42 -3.44 -24.96
CA GLY A 310 45.36 -4.87 -25.23
C GLY A 310 44.12 -5.29 -26.01
N HIS A 311 42.91 -4.93 -25.54
CA HIS A 311 41.65 -5.17 -26.24
C HIS A 311 40.85 -3.87 -26.35
N ALA A 312 40.29 -3.65 -27.54
CA ALA A 312 39.95 -2.34 -28.06
C ALA A 312 38.78 -1.66 -27.30
N ILE A 313 39.10 -0.62 -26.53
CA ILE A 313 38.43 0.66 -26.76
C ILE A 313 38.96 1.13 -28.13
N PRO A 314 38.11 1.46 -29.12
CA PRO A 314 38.58 1.99 -30.39
C PRO A 314 39.56 3.12 -30.11
N ALA A 315 40.69 3.14 -30.80
CA ALA A 315 41.69 4.20 -30.70
C ALA A 315 41.07 5.52 -31.18
N GLY A 316 40.34 6.16 -30.27
CA GLY A 316 39.74 7.48 -30.34
C GLY A 316 39.84 7.99 -28.92
N GLU A 317 40.49 9.13 -28.77
CA GLU A 317 40.77 9.79 -27.51
C GLU A 317 39.47 9.93 -26.69
N LEU A 318 39.50 9.56 -25.40
CA LEU A 318 38.46 10.02 -24.48
C LEU A 318 38.55 11.56 -24.49
N GLU A 319 37.55 12.21 -25.08
CA GLU A 319 37.50 13.67 -25.21
C GLU A 319 37.27 14.33 -23.84
N ASP A 320 37.61 15.62 -23.76
CA ASP A 320 37.43 16.49 -22.60
C ASP A 320 35.96 16.43 -22.13
N GLY A 321 35.72 15.96 -20.89
CA GLY A 321 34.36 15.76 -20.34
C GLY A 321 33.79 14.34 -20.39
N ALA A 322 34.59 13.31 -20.70
CA ALA A 322 34.12 11.92 -20.64
C ALA A 322 33.63 11.51 -19.23
N THR A 323 32.42 10.93 -19.16
CA THR A 323 31.77 10.42 -17.94
C THR A 323 31.95 8.90 -17.86
N ILE A 324 32.16 8.34 -16.67
CA ILE A 324 32.24 6.90 -16.43
C ILE A 324 31.15 6.54 -15.43
N ASP A 325 30.15 5.80 -15.87
CA ASP A 325 29.04 5.32 -15.04
C ASP A 325 29.43 4.00 -14.35
N ILE A 326 29.21 3.89 -13.04
CA ILE A 326 29.51 2.72 -12.23
C ILE A 326 28.21 2.17 -11.62
N THR A 327 27.84 0.95 -11.98
CA THR A 327 26.67 0.26 -11.41
C THR A 327 27.03 -0.62 -10.22
N GLU A 328 26.10 -0.71 -9.25
CA GLU A 328 26.27 -1.50 -8.02
C GLU A 328 26.39 -3.02 -8.27
N PRO A 329 27.31 -3.72 -7.58
CA PRO A 329 27.24 -5.17 -7.40
C PRO A 329 26.21 -5.52 -6.31
N ASP A 330 25.50 -6.63 -6.49
CA ASP A 330 24.59 -7.21 -5.49
C ASP A 330 25.32 -7.87 -4.30
N GLU A 331 24.50 -8.29 -3.32
CA GLU A 331 24.76 -8.41 -1.86
C GLU A 331 25.97 -9.26 -1.40
N HIS A 332 26.73 -9.86 -2.31
CA HIS A 332 27.88 -10.72 -2.01
C HIS A 332 29.16 -10.39 -2.77
N GLY A 333 29.26 -9.21 -3.40
CA GLY A 333 30.52 -8.72 -4.00
C GLY A 333 31.00 -9.52 -5.23
N VAL A 334 30.15 -10.39 -5.76
CA VAL A 334 30.35 -11.09 -7.03
C VAL A 334 29.12 -10.77 -7.88
N ALA A 335 29.30 -10.17 -9.06
CA ALA A 335 28.20 -10.02 -10.01
C ALA A 335 27.70 -11.42 -10.39
N ILE A 336 26.55 -11.81 -9.84
CA ILE A 336 25.91 -13.07 -10.21
C ILE A 336 25.34 -12.86 -11.61
N PRO A 337 25.81 -13.62 -12.64
CA PRO A 337 25.24 -13.51 -13.98
C PRO A 337 23.73 -13.71 -13.90
N LYS A 338 22.96 -12.70 -14.31
CA LYS A 338 21.50 -12.77 -14.29
C LYS A 338 21.05 -13.76 -15.37
N PHE A 339 20.13 -14.65 -15.01
CA PHE A 339 19.52 -15.58 -15.94
C PHE A 339 18.56 -14.85 -16.88
N GLU A 340 18.60 -15.19 -18.16
CA GLU A 340 17.71 -14.68 -19.20
C GLU A 340 17.02 -15.88 -19.86
N ASP A 341 15.70 -15.84 -19.94
CA ASP A 341 14.91 -16.89 -20.56
C ASP A 341 14.71 -16.63 -22.06
N ASN A 342 15.49 -17.33 -22.89
CA ASN A 342 15.40 -17.21 -24.35
C ASN A 342 14.08 -17.78 -24.92
N GLU A 343 13.37 -18.65 -24.20
CA GLU A 343 12.10 -19.23 -24.64
C GLU A 343 10.90 -18.35 -24.27
N PHE A 344 11.05 -17.50 -23.24
CA PHE A 344 10.05 -16.55 -22.79
C PHE A 344 10.67 -15.18 -22.52
N PRO A 345 11.19 -14.51 -23.56
CA PRO A 345 12.01 -13.32 -23.40
C PRO A 345 11.20 -12.12 -22.89
N PRO A 346 11.81 -11.16 -22.17
CA PRO A 346 11.15 -9.96 -21.65
C PRO A 346 10.81 -8.95 -22.75
N THR A 347 9.88 -9.33 -23.64
CA THR A 347 9.47 -8.56 -24.81
C THR A 347 7.96 -8.69 -25.05
N PHE A 348 7.42 -7.91 -25.98
CA PHE A 348 6.02 -8.02 -26.41
C PHE A 348 5.62 -9.43 -26.89
N ALA A 349 6.56 -10.27 -27.34
CA ALA A 349 6.26 -11.64 -27.74
C ALA A 349 5.68 -12.47 -26.57
N SER A 350 6.21 -12.30 -25.36
CA SER A 350 5.77 -13.00 -24.16
C SER A 350 4.49 -12.41 -23.55
N LEU A 351 4.15 -11.17 -23.89
CA LEU A 351 2.84 -10.59 -23.57
C LEU A 351 1.73 -11.20 -24.44
N GLY A 352 2.00 -11.45 -25.73
CA GLY A 352 1.00 -11.94 -26.67
C GLY A 352 -0.03 -10.86 -27.02
N SER A 353 -1.32 -11.23 -27.05
CA SER A 353 -2.41 -10.36 -27.53
C SER A 353 -2.96 -9.36 -26.49
N VAL A 354 -2.17 -8.99 -25.48
CA VAL A 354 -2.58 -7.99 -24.48
C VAL A 354 -2.52 -6.60 -25.11
N GLU A 355 -3.60 -5.82 -25.00
CA GLU A 355 -3.62 -4.42 -25.45
C GLU A 355 -2.96 -3.50 -24.40
N VAL A 356 -1.62 -3.45 -24.40
CA VAL A 356 -0.84 -2.48 -23.62
C VAL A 356 -0.03 -1.57 -24.55
N LYS A 357 -0.09 -0.25 -24.32
CA LYS A 357 0.58 0.75 -25.16
C LYS A 357 2.09 0.77 -24.96
N ASP A 358 2.52 0.75 -23.70
CA ASP A 358 3.91 0.79 -23.30
C ASP A 358 4.11 -0.18 -22.13
N VAL A 359 5.25 -0.88 -22.13
CA VAL A 359 5.63 -1.85 -21.10
C VAL A 359 7.12 -1.76 -20.84
N GLN A 360 7.50 -1.85 -19.57
CA GLN A 360 8.88 -2.03 -19.17
C GLN A 360 9.02 -3.36 -18.42
N TRP A 361 10.00 -4.16 -18.79
CA TRP A 361 10.30 -5.40 -18.07
C TRP A 361 11.33 -5.09 -16.99
N ILE A 362 10.93 -5.29 -15.73
CA ILE A 362 11.72 -4.92 -14.56
C ILE A 362 11.97 -6.19 -13.75
N ARG A 363 13.21 -6.39 -13.30
CA ARG A 363 13.59 -7.52 -12.44
C ARG A 363 12.85 -7.47 -11.12
N GLY A 364 12.48 -8.63 -10.56
CA GLY A 364 11.81 -8.75 -9.26
C GLY A 364 12.50 -7.96 -8.15
N SER A 365 13.84 -7.98 -8.14
CA SER A 365 14.68 -7.19 -7.21
C SER A 365 14.51 -5.66 -7.29
N LYS A 366 13.86 -5.14 -8.35
CA LYS A 366 13.68 -3.70 -8.60
C LYS A 366 12.19 -3.28 -8.65
N LEU A 367 11.28 -4.14 -8.19
CA LEU A 367 9.84 -3.85 -8.15
C LEU A 367 9.41 -2.99 -6.94
N SER A 368 10.30 -2.74 -5.97
CA SER A 368 10.15 -1.89 -4.77
C SER A 368 8.74 -1.40 -4.44
N VAL A 369 8.08 -2.06 -3.50
CA VAL A 369 7.00 -1.43 -2.71
C VAL A 369 7.55 -0.89 -1.37
N THR A 370 8.69 -1.39 -0.88
CA THR A 370 9.40 -0.86 0.30
C THR A 370 10.92 -0.98 0.17
N ALA A 371 11.69 -0.28 1.02
CA ALA A 371 13.16 -0.31 1.08
C ALA A 371 13.77 -1.67 1.53
N GLN A 372 12.96 -2.72 1.59
CA GLN A 372 13.34 -4.05 2.08
C GLN A 372 13.62 -4.97 0.88
N ALA A 373 14.59 -5.89 1.01
CA ALA A 373 14.96 -6.80 -0.08
C ALA A 373 13.76 -7.64 -0.55
N ALA A 374 13.71 -7.94 -1.85
CA ALA A 374 12.69 -8.82 -2.42
C ALA A 374 12.79 -10.22 -1.80
N LYS A 375 11.65 -10.84 -1.52
CA LYS A 375 11.56 -12.21 -0.99
C LYS A 375 10.83 -13.09 -1.99
N LEU A 376 11.19 -14.37 -2.05
CA LEU A 376 10.35 -15.33 -2.79
C LEU A 376 9.04 -15.54 -2.05
N PHE A 377 9.14 -15.92 -0.77
CA PHE A 377 8.04 -16.06 0.18
C PHE A 377 8.38 -15.25 1.45
N ASP A 378 7.39 -14.60 2.05
CA ASP A 378 7.41 -14.10 3.42
C ASP A 378 6.38 -14.88 4.25
N THR A 379 5.11 -14.48 4.23
CA THR A 379 3.97 -15.23 4.76
C THR A 379 2.98 -15.39 3.63
N ILE A 380 2.86 -16.59 3.06
CA ILE A 380 1.93 -16.84 1.96
C ILE A 380 0.50 -16.70 2.48
N GLU A 381 -0.15 -15.62 2.06
CA GLU A 381 -1.51 -15.28 2.41
C GLU A 381 -2.35 -15.06 1.14
N PRO A 382 -3.63 -15.43 1.16
CA PRO A 382 -4.54 -15.14 0.05
C PRO A 382 -4.66 -13.65 -0.27
N SER A 383 -4.43 -12.78 0.71
CA SER A 383 -4.42 -11.31 0.58
C SER A 383 -3.21 -10.77 -0.20
N ASP A 384 -2.21 -11.60 -0.48
CA ASP A 384 -1.04 -11.19 -1.27
C ASP A 384 -1.38 -10.96 -2.75
N LEU A 385 -2.58 -11.36 -3.18
CA LEU A 385 -2.99 -11.38 -4.58
C LEU A 385 -3.94 -10.24 -4.89
N LEU A 386 -3.39 -9.11 -5.32
CA LEU A 386 -4.17 -8.02 -5.88
C LEU A 386 -4.23 -8.15 -7.41
N GLN A 387 -5.44 -8.07 -7.95
CA GLN A 387 -5.65 -8.16 -9.39
C GLN A 387 -5.26 -6.85 -10.10
N GLY A 388 -4.49 -6.95 -11.18
CA GLY A 388 -4.22 -5.82 -12.06
C GLY A 388 -5.04 -5.83 -13.35
N SER A 389 -4.44 -5.37 -14.45
CA SER A 389 -5.16 -4.99 -15.66
C SER A 389 -5.54 -6.15 -16.60
N LEU A 390 -5.25 -7.40 -16.21
CA LEU A 390 -5.51 -8.60 -17.01
C LEU A 390 -6.83 -9.27 -16.61
N GLY A 391 -7.51 -9.88 -17.58
CA GLY A 391 -8.75 -10.64 -17.39
C GLY A 391 -8.52 -12.06 -16.84
N ASP A 392 -7.57 -12.22 -15.91
CA ASP A 392 -7.16 -13.50 -15.34
C ASP A 392 -7.59 -13.67 -13.87
N CYS A 393 -8.64 -12.97 -13.44
CA CYS A 393 -9.25 -13.11 -12.12
C CYS A 393 -9.51 -14.57 -11.70
N TRP A 394 -9.85 -15.45 -12.66
CA TRP A 394 -10.04 -16.89 -12.44
C TRP A 394 -8.78 -17.58 -11.90
N LEU A 395 -7.59 -17.12 -12.32
CA LEU A 395 -6.28 -17.64 -11.96
C LEU A 395 -5.84 -17.11 -10.60
N LEU A 396 -5.96 -15.80 -10.38
CA LEU A 396 -5.65 -15.19 -9.08
C LEU A 396 -6.57 -15.72 -7.97
N ALA A 397 -7.85 -15.92 -8.26
CA ALA A 397 -8.75 -16.58 -7.31
C ALA A 397 -8.34 -18.04 -7.04
N ALA A 398 -7.82 -18.75 -8.04
CA ALA A 398 -7.29 -20.09 -7.83
C ALA A 398 -6.06 -20.07 -6.92
N PHE A 399 -5.15 -19.10 -7.12
CA PHE A 399 -3.97 -18.90 -6.27
C PHE A 399 -4.39 -18.60 -4.84
N ALA A 400 -5.36 -17.70 -4.64
CA ALA A 400 -5.86 -17.34 -3.32
C ALA A 400 -6.45 -18.54 -2.57
N SER A 401 -7.21 -19.41 -3.25
CA SER A 401 -7.72 -20.64 -2.63
C SER A 401 -6.62 -21.63 -2.27
N VAL A 402 -5.53 -21.71 -3.06
CA VAL A 402 -4.40 -22.59 -2.73
C VAL A 402 -3.51 -21.98 -1.65
N ALA A 403 -3.43 -20.65 -1.54
CA ALA A 403 -2.69 -19.92 -0.51
C ALA A 403 -3.25 -20.14 0.91
N GLU A 404 -4.52 -20.58 1.04
CA GLU A 404 -5.06 -21.10 2.31
C GLU A 404 -4.32 -22.36 2.80
N PHE A 405 -3.49 -22.96 1.95
CA PHE A 405 -2.59 -24.08 2.22
C PHE A 405 -1.16 -23.73 1.78
N PRO A 406 -0.42 -22.90 2.53
CA PRO A 406 0.88 -22.35 2.13
C PRO A 406 1.87 -23.39 1.56
N GLY A 407 1.98 -24.55 2.22
CA GLY A 407 2.87 -25.64 1.77
C GLY A 407 2.53 -26.17 0.36
N CYS A 408 1.28 -26.05 -0.08
CA CYS A 408 0.89 -26.41 -1.45
C CYS A 408 1.37 -25.39 -2.48
N VAL A 409 1.43 -24.10 -2.12
CA VAL A 409 2.06 -23.08 -2.96
C VAL A 409 3.56 -23.33 -3.01
N GLU A 410 4.20 -23.52 -1.87
CA GLU A 410 5.64 -23.81 -1.78
C GLU A 410 6.02 -25.03 -2.63
N ASP A 411 5.23 -26.10 -2.60
CA ASP A 411 5.46 -27.34 -3.37
C ASP A 411 5.47 -27.14 -4.89
N LEU A 412 4.79 -26.11 -5.41
CA LEU A 412 4.85 -25.74 -6.82
C LEU A 412 6.23 -25.19 -7.20
N PHE A 413 6.91 -24.54 -6.27
CA PHE A 413 8.22 -23.95 -6.55
C PHE A 413 9.31 -25.00 -6.34
N VAL A 414 10.09 -25.26 -7.40
CA VAL A 414 11.32 -26.06 -7.30
C VAL A 414 12.42 -25.20 -6.68
N THR A 415 12.48 -23.92 -7.05
CA THR A 415 13.32 -22.92 -6.38
C THR A 415 12.66 -22.52 -5.06
N LYS A 416 13.23 -22.93 -3.92
CA LYS A 416 12.60 -22.73 -2.59
C LYS A 416 12.95 -21.43 -1.90
N GLU A 417 13.98 -20.73 -2.36
CA GLU A 417 14.48 -19.51 -1.76
C GLU A 417 14.60 -18.39 -2.80
N TYR A 418 14.72 -17.15 -2.34
CA TYR A 418 15.05 -16.04 -3.21
C TYR A 418 16.35 -16.34 -3.98
N ASN A 419 16.32 -16.19 -5.30
CA ASN A 419 17.48 -16.43 -6.15
C ASN A 419 18.00 -15.09 -6.71
N PRO A 420 19.15 -14.59 -6.24
CA PRO A 420 19.75 -13.36 -6.75
C PRO A 420 20.13 -13.43 -8.23
N ALA A 421 20.35 -14.62 -8.80
CA ALA A 421 20.56 -14.79 -10.24
C ALA A 421 19.29 -14.49 -11.06
N GLY A 422 18.13 -14.35 -10.42
CA GLY A 422 16.86 -14.13 -11.07
C GLY A 422 16.31 -15.38 -11.78
N GLN A 423 16.83 -16.58 -11.50
CA GLN A 423 16.36 -17.83 -12.10
C GLN A 423 15.40 -18.56 -11.17
N TYR A 424 14.19 -18.84 -11.65
CA TYR A 424 13.18 -19.55 -10.89
C TYR A 424 12.62 -20.71 -11.70
N THR A 425 12.30 -21.80 -11.01
CA THR A 425 11.62 -22.96 -11.59
C THR A 425 10.34 -23.25 -10.83
N VAL A 426 9.22 -23.27 -11.54
CA VAL A 426 7.89 -23.63 -11.03
C VAL A 426 7.40 -24.86 -11.77
N ARG A 427 6.85 -25.83 -11.03
CA ARG A 427 6.33 -27.08 -11.53
C ARG A 427 4.81 -27.00 -11.65
N LEU A 428 4.29 -27.25 -12.86
CA LEU A 428 2.86 -27.27 -13.16
C LEU A 428 2.47 -28.62 -13.78
N PHE A 429 1.30 -29.12 -13.44
CA PHE A 429 0.76 -30.35 -14.01
C PHE A 429 0.09 -30.06 -15.36
N ASP A 430 0.54 -30.72 -16.41
CA ASP A 430 -0.10 -30.65 -17.72
C ASP A 430 -1.17 -31.74 -17.83
N VAL A 431 -2.43 -31.34 -17.73
CA VAL A 431 -3.60 -32.22 -17.79
C VAL A 431 -3.65 -33.03 -19.09
N SER A 432 -3.11 -32.48 -20.18
CA SER A 432 -3.16 -33.13 -21.49
C SER A 432 -2.18 -34.30 -21.60
N SER A 433 -0.99 -34.16 -21.02
CA SER A 433 0.02 -35.22 -20.98
C SER A 433 -0.10 -36.12 -19.76
N GLY A 434 -0.69 -35.62 -18.66
CA GLY A 434 -0.75 -36.31 -17.37
C GLY A 434 0.56 -36.24 -16.58
N GLU A 435 1.46 -35.31 -16.93
CA GLU A 435 2.80 -35.20 -16.37
C GLU A 435 3.04 -33.83 -15.73
N TRP A 436 3.92 -33.80 -14.73
CA TRP A 436 4.43 -32.55 -14.16
C TRP A 436 5.52 -31.96 -15.06
N VAL A 437 5.43 -30.66 -15.33
CA VAL A 437 6.34 -29.92 -16.20
C VAL A 437 7.02 -28.81 -15.42
N ASP A 438 8.36 -28.76 -15.50
CA ASP A 438 9.17 -27.73 -14.85
C ASP A 438 9.36 -26.52 -15.77
N MET A 439 8.77 -25.40 -15.37
CA MET A 439 8.87 -24.12 -16.05
C MET A 439 10.02 -23.33 -15.43
N THR A 440 11.17 -23.27 -16.10
CA THR A 440 12.30 -22.43 -15.69
C THR A 440 12.28 -21.10 -16.45
N PHE A 441 12.37 -19.98 -15.75
CA PHE A 441 12.26 -18.63 -16.32
C PHE A 441 13.03 -17.60 -15.48
N ASP A 442 13.23 -16.41 -16.05
CA ASP A 442 13.84 -15.28 -15.35
C ASP A 442 12.81 -14.48 -14.51
N ASP A 443 13.26 -13.58 -13.65
CA ASP A 443 12.40 -12.72 -12.81
C ASP A 443 12.05 -11.36 -13.44
N HIS A 444 12.11 -11.21 -14.77
CA HIS A 444 11.57 -10.01 -15.41
C HIS A 444 10.05 -10.01 -15.36
N ILE A 445 9.48 -8.99 -14.72
CA ILE A 445 8.04 -8.80 -14.57
C ILE A 445 7.60 -7.64 -15.47
N PRO A 446 6.51 -7.80 -16.25
CA PRO A 446 5.99 -6.74 -17.09
C PRO A 446 5.33 -5.66 -16.21
N CYS A 447 5.87 -4.44 -16.30
CA CYS A 447 5.49 -3.29 -15.49
C CYS A 447 5.02 -2.13 -16.35
N GLU A 448 4.27 -1.23 -15.72
CA GLU A 448 4.09 0.13 -16.25
C GLU A 448 5.46 0.76 -16.49
N VAL A 449 5.58 1.60 -17.51
CA VAL A 449 6.82 2.33 -17.76
C VAL A 449 7.13 3.18 -16.52
N LYS A 450 8.28 2.89 -15.91
CA LYS A 450 8.72 3.55 -14.69
C LYS A 450 8.90 5.04 -14.99
N LYS A 451 8.12 5.86 -14.30
CA LYS A 451 8.35 7.30 -14.26
C LYS A 451 9.59 7.57 -13.42
N TRP A 452 10.35 8.62 -13.74
CA TRP A 452 11.67 8.84 -13.13
C TRP A 452 11.63 8.85 -11.60
N TRP A 453 10.54 9.30 -10.99
CA TRP A 453 10.36 9.43 -9.53
C TRP A 453 9.84 8.18 -8.81
N GLN A 454 9.42 7.15 -9.54
CA GLN A 454 8.96 5.92 -8.90
C GLN A 454 10.19 5.21 -8.31
N LYS A 455 10.11 4.67 -7.09
CA LYS A 455 11.24 3.90 -6.51
C LYS A 455 11.31 2.49 -7.10
N GLY A 456 10.16 1.88 -7.38
CA GLY A 456 10.04 0.55 -7.97
C GLY A 456 9.24 0.52 -9.27
N GLY A 457 9.40 -0.58 -10.00
CA GLY A 457 8.49 -0.93 -11.09
C GLY A 457 7.12 -1.34 -10.55
N LYS A 458 6.04 -0.83 -11.16
CA LYS A 458 4.68 -1.27 -10.83
C LYS A 458 4.23 -2.36 -11.80
N PRO A 459 4.01 -3.61 -11.36
CA PRO A 459 3.51 -4.69 -12.22
C PRO A 459 2.23 -4.31 -12.99
N LEU A 460 2.06 -4.86 -14.19
CA LEU A 460 0.86 -4.61 -15.02
C LEU A 460 -0.32 -5.53 -14.65
N PHE A 461 -0.03 -6.76 -14.25
CA PHE A 461 -0.99 -7.85 -14.06
C PHE A 461 -1.14 -8.15 -12.57
N ALA A 462 -0.80 -9.34 -12.07
CA ALA A 462 -0.76 -9.57 -10.62
C ALA A 462 0.04 -8.47 -9.90
N GLN A 463 -0.49 -8.02 -8.76
CA GLN A 463 0.16 -7.07 -7.88
C GLN A 463 0.40 -7.81 -6.55
N PRO A 464 1.65 -7.96 -6.10
CA PRO A 464 1.92 -8.57 -4.80
C PRO A 464 1.52 -7.60 -3.68
N ALA A 465 1.00 -8.12 -2.57
CA ALA A 465 1.01 -7.36 -1.32
C ALA A 465 2.43 -7.40 -0.73
N GLY A 466 3.05 -6.24 -0.54
CA GLY A 466 4.41 -6.15 -0.02
C GLY A 466 5.49 -6.52 -1.04
N ASN A 467 6.51 -7.25 -0.61
CA ASN A 467 7.74 -7.52 -1.38
C ASN A 467 7.89 -9.00 -1.80
N GLU A 468 6.81 -9.76 -1.79
CA GLU A 468 6.81 -11.16 -2.18
C GLU A 468 6.73 -11.35 -3.69
N LEU A 469 7.54 -12.27 -4.23
CA LEU A 469 7.60 -12.52 -5.66
C LEU A 469 6.75 -13.71 -6.11
N TRP A 470 6.32 -14.59 -5.20
CA TRP A 470 5.67 -15.85 -5.59
C TRP A 470 4.43 -15.65 -6.46
N CYS A 471 3.58 -14.64 -6.18
CA CYS A 471 2.39 -14.37 -6.98
C CYS A 471 2.74 -14.04 -8.44
N LEU A 472 3.72 -13.13 -8.61
CA LEU A 472 4.20 -12.66 -9.89
C LEU A 472 4.90 -13.78 -10.68
N LEU A 473 5.71 -14.57 -10.00
CA LEU A 473 6.45 -15.68 -10.61
C LEU A 473 5.53 -16.84 -10.98
N LEU A 474 4.51 -17.14 -10.17
CA LEU A 474 3.52 -18.17 -10.47
C LEU A 474 2.63 -17.74 -11.64
N GLU A 475 2.17 -16.49 -11.69
CA GLU A 475 1.47 -15.94 -12.85
C GLU A 475 2.33 -16.03 -14.11
N LYS A 476 3.62 -15.64 -14.03
CA LYS A 476 4.57 -15.78 -15.14
C LYS A 476 4.78 -17.23 -15.58
N ALA A 477 4.83 -18.17 -14.64
CA ALA A 477 4.94 -19.60 -14.95
C ALA A 477 3.72 -20.08 -15.75
N PHE A 478 2.51 -19.69 -15.35
CA PHE A 478 1.28 -19.96 -16.10
C PHE A 478 1.27 -19.27 -17.48
N ALA A 479 1.74 -18.03 -17.56
CA ALA A 479 1.88 -17.32 -18.84
C ALA A 479 2.82 -18.09 -19.78
N LYS A 480 4.01 -18.50 -19.31
CA LYS A 480 4.95 -19.31 -20.10
C LYS A 480 4.33 -20.65 -20.48
N PHE A 481 3.65 -21.32 -19.55
CA PHE A 481 2.99 -22.60 -19.78
C PHE A 481 1.91 -22.52 -20.87
N CYS A 482 1.09 -21.46 -20.86
CA CYS A 482 0.02 -21.20 -21.82
C CYS A 482 0.51 -20.50 -23.12
N GLY A 483 1.76 -20.06 -23.19
CA GLY A 483 2.37 -19.42 -24.37
C GLY A 483 2.18 -17.91 -24.47
N GLY A 484 1.96 -17.21 -23.35
CA GLY A 484 1.96 -15.75 -23.21
C GLY A 484 0.90 -15.23 -22.24
N TYR A 485 1.12 -14.05 -21.67
CA TYR A 485 0.17 -13.43 -20.71
C TYR A 485 -1.24 -13.23 -21.30
N GLY A 486 -1.34 -12.82 -22.56
CA GLY A 486 -2.62 -12.63 -23.24
C GLY A 486 -3.45 -13.90 -23.40
N LYS A 487 -2.85 -15.08 -23.21
CA LYS A 487 -3.57 -16.36 -23.18
C LYS A 487 -4.26 -16.63 -21.86
N LEU A 488 -3.87 -15.95 -20.79
CA LEU A 488 -4.49 -16.08 -19.46
C LEU A 488 -5.84 -15.37 -19.36
N SER A 489 -6.18 -14.51 -20.33
CA SER A 489 -7.45 -13.81 -20.35
C SER A 489 -8.63 -14.77 -20.57
N GLY A 490 -9.55 -14.81 -19.60
CA GLY A 490 -10.82 -15.54 -19.69
C GLY A 490 -10.71 -17.05 -19.49
N GLY A 491 -10.10 -17.51 -18.39
CA GLY A 491 -10.00 -18.93 -18.04
C GLY A 491 -10.98 -19.42 -16.97
N PHE A 492 -10.63 -20.55 -16.34
CA PHE A 492 -11.52 -21.27 -15.43
C PHE A 492 -10.77 -21.84 -14.20
N THR A 493 -11.18 -21.44 -12.99
CA THR A 493 -10.49 -21.76 -11.72
C THR A 493 -10.16 -23.25 -11.53
N PRO A 494 -11.09 -24.20 -11.80
CA PRO A 494 -10.77 -25.62 -11.79
C PRO A 494 -9.57 -26.05 -12.63
N TYR A 495 -9.34 -25.42 -13.78
CA TYR A 495 -8.18 -25.75 -14.62
C TYR A 495 -6.87 -25.38 -13.92
N ALA A 496 -6.81 -24.20 -13.28
CA ALA A 496 -5.64 -23.81 -12.50
C ALA A 496 -5.40 -24.78 -11.34
N TRP A 497 -6.46 -25.23 -10.66
CA TRP A 497 -6.32 -26.26 -9.61
C TRP A 497 -5.83 -27.61 -10.16
N GLN A 498 -6.26 -28.05 -11.34
CA GLN A 498 -5.69 -29.25 -11.97
C GLN A 498 -4.18 -29.08 -12.18
N CYS A 499 -3.76 -27.91 -12.69
CA CYS A 499 -2.35 -27.61 -12.91
C CYS A 499 -1.54 -27.51 -11.63
N MET A 500 -2.11 -26.98 -10.54
CA MET A 500 -1.37 -26.83 -9.28
C MET A 500 -1.40 -28.08 -8.40
N THR A 501 -2.44 -28.89 -8.50
CA THR A 501 -2.63 -30.02 -7.57
C THR A 501 -2.38 -31.39 -8.22
N GLY A 502 -2.43 -31.48 -9.55
CA GLY A 502 -2.45 -32.75 -10.27
C GLY A 502 -3.76 -33.54 -10.11
N GLU A 503 -4.74 -33.04 -9.35
CA GLU A 503 -6.06 -33.67 -9.27
C GLU A 503 -6.87 -33.31 -10.52
N VAL A 504 -6.96 -34.25 -11.44
CA VAL A 504 -7.62 -34.04 -12.73
C VAL A 504 -9.13 -33.97 -12.60
N LYS A 505 -9.76 -34.63 -11.62
CA LYS A 505 -11.21 -34.54 -11.46
C LYS A 505 -11.54 -33.24 -10.76
N GLN A 506 -12.41 -32.44 -11.35
CA GLN A 506 -12.89 -31.19 -10.75
C GLN A 506 -14.40 -31.11 -10.90
N TYR A 507 -15.07 -30.69 -9.84
CA TYR A 507 -16.52 -30.55 -9.81
C TYR A 507 -16.94 -29.09 -9.83
N VAL A 508 -18.07 -28.83 -10.47
CA VAL A 508 -18.69 -27.52 -10.59
C VAL A 508 -20.17 -27.69 -10.32
N TRP A 509 -20.61 -27.25 -9.14
CA TRP A 509 -21.99 -27.28 -8.73
C TRP A 509 -22.68 -25.99 -9.14
N LYS A 510 -23.79 -26.09 -9.87
CA LYS A 510 -24.55 -24.92 -10.34
C LYS A 510 -25.96 -24.96 -9.79
N CYS A 511 -26.41 -23.84 -9.22
CA CYS A 511 -27.76 -23.70 -8.71
C CYS A 511 -28.71 -23.27 -9.83
N GLY A 512 -29.75 -24.06 -10.08
CA GLY A 512 -30.83 -23.71 -11.00
C GLY A 512 -31.79 -22.67 -10.41
N GLU A 513 -32.68 -22.12 -11.24
CA GLU A 513 -33.77 -21.23 -10.80
C GLU A 513 -34.75 -21.93 -9.84
N ASP A 514 -34.81 -23.26 -9.90
CA ASP A 514 -35.59 -24.13 -9.01
C ASP A 514 -34.92 -24.35 -7.65
N GLY A 515 -33.73 -23.77 -7.42
CA GLY A 515 -32.94 -23.95 -6.20
C GLY A 515 -32.18 -25.27 -6.14
N VAL A 516 -32.30 -26.12 -7.16
CA VAL A 516 -31.62 -27.42 -7.20
C VAL A 516 -30.19 -27.24 -7.68
N TRP A 517 -29.25 -27.83 -6.95
CA TRP A 517 -27.83 -27.84 -7.30
C TRP A 517 -27.52 -29.03 -8.18
N LYS A 518 -26.92 -28.77 -9.36
CA LYS A 518 -26.54 -29.79 -10.33
C LYS A 518 -25.03 -29.92 -10.38
N GLU A 519 -24.55 -31.14 -10.31
CA GLU A 519 -23.13 -31.44 -10.45
C GLU A 519 -22.76 -31.44 -11.93
N HIS A 520 -21.74 -30.66 -12.24
CA HIS A 520 -20.98 -30.82 -13.47
C HIS A 520 -19.55 -31.25 -13.13
N GLN A 521 -18.92 -31.93 -14.07
CA GLN A 521 -17.52 -32.27 -14.02
C GLN A 521 -16.79 -31.61 -15.19
N VAL A 522 -15.54 -31.23 -14.98
CA VAL A 522 -14.64 -30.87 -16.07
C VAL A 522 -14.55 -31.99 -17.13
N ASP A 523 -14.76 -31.63 -18.39
CA ASP A 523 -14.59 -32.48 -19.58
C ASP A 523 -13.10 -32.67 -19.88
N LEU A 524 -12.56 -33.80 -19.41
CA LEU A 524 -11.15 -34.14 -19.59
C LEU A 524 -10.80 -34.48 -21.03
N ASP A 525 -11.73 -35.04 -21.79
CA ASP A 525 -11.48 -35.41 -23.19
C ASP A 525 -11.37 -34.14 -24.04
N TRP A 526 -12.27 -33.18 -23.83
CA TRP A 526 -12.18 -31.86 -24.47
C TRP A 526 -10.87 -31.14 -24.13
N LEU A 527 -10.45 -31.15 -22.86
CA LEU A 527 -9.20 -30.53 -22.42
C LEU A 527 -7.96 -31.16 -23.09
N LYS A 528 -7.94 -32.48 -23.25
CA LYS A 528 -6.85 -33.20 -23.92
C LYS A 528 -6.79 -32.86 -25.41
N GLU A 529 -7.93 -32.69 -26.06
CA GLU A 529 -8.01 -32.28 -27.47
C GLU A 529 -7.68 -30.80 -27.68
N ASN A 530 -7.87 -29.95 -26.66
CA ASN A 530 -7.69 -28.51 -26.72
C ASN A 530 -6.77 -28.02 -25.57
N PRO A 531 -5.52 -28.52 -25.49
CA PRO A 531 -4.63 -28.23 -24.38
C PRO A 531 -4.38 -26.73 -24.28
N ARG A 532 -4.40 -26.22 -23.04
CA ARG A 532 -4.07 -24.81 -22.71
C ARG A 532 -5.01 -23.78 -23.36
N GLN A 533 -6.18 -24.20 -23.84
CA GLN A 533 -7.24 -23.31 -24.33
C GLN A 533 -8.20 -22.93 -23.20
N LEU A 534 -8.07 -21.71 -22.70
CA LEU A 534 -8.74 -21.25 -21.47
C LEU A 534 -10.15 -20.65 -21.70
N SER A 535 -10.45 -20.19 -22.91
CA SER A 535 -11.59 -19.30 -23.21
C SER A 535 -13.00 -19.91 -23.19
N ARG A 536 -13.20 -21.15 -22.72
CA ARG A 536 -14.50 -21.82 -22.77
C ARG A 536 -14.76 -22.66 -21.52
N LEU A 537 -15.99 -22.61 -21.00
CA LEU A 537 -16.45 -23.54 -19.97
C LEU A 537 -16.64 -24.94 -20.59
N PHE A 538 -15.83 -25.91 -20.20
CA PHE A 538 -15.86 -27.30 -20.70
C PHE A 538 -16.40 -28.25 -19.64
N THR A 539 -17.54 -27.96 -19.03
CA THR A 539 -18.11 -28.84 -17.97
C THR A 539 -19.27 -29.67 -18.51
N VAL A 540 -19.29 -30.97 -18.23
CA VAL A 540 -20.40 -31.89 -18.56
C VAL A 540 -21.23 -32.13 -17.32
N GLU A 541 -22.56 -32.03 -17.42
CA GLU A 541 -23.47 -32.40 -16.33
C GLU A 541 -23.38 -33.91 -16.06
N THR A 542 -23.23 -34.32 -14.81
CA THR A 542 -23.11 -35.75 -14.44
C THR A 542 -24.47 -36.42 -14.24
N GLY A 543 -25.54 -35.62 -14.16
CA GLY A 543 -26.89 -36.05 -13.80
C GLY A 543 -27.13 -36.11 -12.29
N GLN A 544 -26.11 -35.87 -11.45
CA GLN A 544 -26.32 -35.75 -10.02
C GLN A 544 -26.96 -34.40 -9.66
N THR A 545 -27.95 -34.45 -8.79
CA THR A 545 -28.66 -33.28 -8.29
C THR A 545 -28.81 -33.34 -6.78
N LYS A 546 -28.87 -32.17 -6.15
CA LYS A 546 -29.02 -32.00 -4.71
C LYS A 546 -30.04 -30.88 -4.43
N THR A 547 -30.94 -31.14 -3.50
CA THR A 547 -31.72 -30.06 -2.85
C THR A 547 -30.79 -29.11 -2.08
N PRO A 548 -31.20 -27.89 -1.74
CA PRO A 548 -30.38 -26.97 -0.94
C PRO A 548 -29.83 -27.62 0.33
N GLU A 549 -30.65 -28.35 1.08
CA GLU A 549 -30.26 -29.00 2.33
C GLU A 549 -29.21 -30.08 2.09
N GLN A 550 -29.45 -30.96 1.10
CA GLN A 550 -28.47 -31.99 0.73
C GLN A 550 -27.17 -31.39 0.19
N PHE A 551 -27.23 -30.22 -0.44
CA PHE A 551 -26.05 -29.54 -0.94
C PHE A 551 -25.23 -28.94 0.20
N PHE A 552 -25.87 -28.34 1.21
CA PHE A 552 -25.20 -27.91 2.42
C PHE A 552 -24.43 -29.06 3.10
N ASP A 553 -25.07 -30.21 3.29
CA ASP A 553 -24.41 -31.41 3.86
C ASP A 553 -23.21 -31.86 2.99
N THR A 554 -23.34 -31.72 1.67
CA THR A 554 -22.27 -32.03 0.72
C THR A 554 -21.09 -31.06 0.88
N LEU A 555 -21.35 -29.76 1.01
CA LEU A 555 -20.32 -28.74 1.29
C LEU A 555 -19.62 -28.99 2.63
N ALA A 556 -20.37 -29.33 3.68
CA ALA A 556 -19.81 -29.68 4.99
C ALA A 556 -18.89 -30.91 4.90
N GLN A 557 -19.25 -31.90 4.08
CA GLN A 557 -18.40 -33.06 3.84
C GLN A 557 -17.12 -32.72 3.06
N PHE A 558 -17.19 -31.79 2.10
CA PHE A 558 -16.01 -31.30 1.37
C PHE A 558 -15.07 -30.51 2.29
N ASP A 559 -15.60 -29.64 3.14
CA ASP A 559 -14.80 -28.93 4.15
C ASP A 559 -14.12 -29.91 5.11
N LYS A 560 -14.86 -30.90 5.62
CA LYS A 560 -14.33 -31.96 6.49
C LYS A 560 -13.22 -32.78 5.83
N ASN A 561 -13.27 -32.96 4.51
CA ASN A 561 -12.24 -33.64 3.73
C ASN A 561 -11.09 -32.70 3.31
N ASN A 562 -11.14 -31.44 3.73
CA ASN A 562 -10.16 -30.41 3.46
C ASN A 562 -9.93 -30.19 1.95
N TYR A 563 -11.03 -30.16 1.19
CA TYR A 563 -11.02 -29.91 -0.24
C TYR A 563 -10.96 -28.40 -0.54
N LEU A 564 -10.33 -28.03 -1.66
CA LEU A 564 -10.41 -26.65 -2.14
C LEU A 564 -11.83 -26.39 -2.65
N MET A 565 -12.40 -25.27 -2.21
CA MET A 565 -13.71 -24.81 -2.64
C MET A 565 -13.68 -23.33 -2.96
N SER A 566 -14.38 -22.94 -4.03
CA SER A 566 -14.61 -21.54 -4.35
C SER A 566 -16.04 -21.33 -4.82
N ALA A 567 -16.61 -20.17 -4.52
CA ALA A 567 -17.97 -19.82 -4.89
C ALA A 567 -17.98 -18.54 -5.73
N ALA A 568 -18.94 -18.42 -6.63
CA ALA A 568 -19.11 -17.24 -7.48
C ALA A 568 -20.56 -16.80 -7.61
N ILE A 569 -20.74 -15.49 -7.72
CA ILE A 569 -22.02 -14.82 -7.95
C ILE A 569 -22.14 -14.53 -9.46
N PRO A 570 -23.24 -14.91 -10.12
CA PRO A 570 -23.45 -14.58 -11.53
C PRO A 570 -23.66 -13.06 -11.71
N GLY A 571 -23.34 -12.55 -12.90
CA GLY A 571 -23.59 -11.16 -13.26
C GLY A 571 -23.32 -10.91 -14.75
N ASP A 572 -23.78 -9.77 -15.26
CA ASP A 572 -23.55 -9.37 -16.65
C ASP A 572 -22.25 -8.58 -16.82
N VAL A 573 -21.88 -7.83 -15.79
CA VAL A 573 -20.69 -6.98 -15.74
C VAL A 573 -19.62 -7.68 -14.89
N MET A 574 -18.39 -7.74 -15.38
CA MET A 574 -17.27 -8.26 -14.60
C MET A 574 -17.08 -7.42 -13.34
N GLU A 575 -16.89 -8.08 -12.20
CA GLU A 575 -16.40 -7.45 -10.96
C GLU A 575 -17.28 -6.30 -10.44
N LYS A 576 -18.58 -6.38 -10.71
CA LYS A 576 -19.53 -5.37 -10.27
C LYS A 576 -19.73 -5.47 -8.75
N LYS A 577 -19.33 -4.41 -8.04
CA LYS A 577 -19.59 -4.21 -6.61
C LYS A 577 -21.08 -4.05 -6.36
N ARG A 578 -21.59 -4.73 -5.33
CA ARG A 578 -23.00 -4.74 -4.95
C ARG A 578 -23.23 -3.93 -3.67
N ALA A 579 -24.48 -3.56 -3.43
CA ALA A 579 -24.86 -2.83 -2.22
C ALA A 579 -24.70 -3.68 -0.94
N ASP A 580 -24.72 -5.00 -1.07
CA ASP A 580 -24.54 -5.96 0.01
C ASP A 580 -23.06 -6.30 0.30
N GLY A 581 -22.13 -5.51 -0.27
CA GLY A 581 -20.68 -5.63 -0.07
C GLY A 581 -20.00 -6.68 -0.98
N LEU A 582 -20.78 -7.59 -1.56
CA LEU A 582 -20.28 -8.64 -2.45
C LEU A 582 -20.01 -8.14 -3.88
N VAL A 583 -19.38 -8.98 -4.69
CA VAL A 583 -18.88 -8.68 -6.04
C VAL A 583 -19.34 -9.77 -7.01
N GLU A 584 -19.98 -9.38 -8.11
CA GLU A 584 -20.45 -10.27 -9.18
C GLU A 584 -19.30 -10.72 -10.10
N ARG A 585 -19.43 -11.92 -10.69
CA ARG A 585 -18.42 -12.55 -11.57
C ARG A 585 -17.02 -12.62 -10.95
N HIS A 586 -16.98 -12.70 -9.63
CA HIS A 586 -15.77 -12.82 -8.82
C HIS A 586 -15.80 -14.13 -8.05
N ALA A 587 -14.63 -14.71 -7.80
CA ALA A 587 -14.50 -15.96 -7.08
C ALA A 587 -14.05 -15.70 -5.64
N TYR A 588 -14.75 -16.34 -4.70
CA TYR A 588 -14.51 -16.30 -3.26
C TYR A 588 -14.02 -17.67 -2.83
N SER A 589 -12.97 -17.73 -2.00
CA SER A 589 -12.58 -18.99 -1.36
C SER A 589 -13.65 -19.36 -0.32
N LEU A 590 -14.10 -20.62 -0.30
CA LEU A 590 -15.03 -21.13 0.69
C LEU A 590 -14.22 -21.90 1.75
N LEU A 591 -14.09 -21.31 2.93
CA LEU A 591 -13.13 -21.70 3.96
C LEU A 591 -13.68 -22.66 4.99
N SER A 592 -14.93 -22.48 5.40
CA SER A 592 -15.56 -23.34 6.40
C SER A 592 -17.06 -23.46 6.18
N VAL A 593 -17.61 -24.62 6.56
CA VAL A 593 -19.05 -24.91 6.51
C VAL A 593 -19.45 -25.54 7.84
N LEU A 594 -20.23 -24.80 8.63
CA LEU A 594 -20.60 -25.18 9.99
C LEU A 594 -22.12 -25.30 10.15
N HIS A 595 -22.52 -26.39 10.81
CA HIS A 595 -23.88 -26.59 11.32
C HIS A 595 -23.83 -26.51 12.83
N LEU A 596 -24.50 -25.51 13.41
CA LEU A 596 -24.42 -25.13 14.82
C LEU A 596 -25.83 -25.09 15.44
N THR A 597 -25.90 -25.26 16.75
CA THR A 597 -27.15 -25.08 17.50
C THR A 597 -26.89 -24.23 18.74
N GLU A 598 -27.61 -23.11 18.89
CA GLU A 598 -27.55 -22.28 20.10
C GLU A 598 -28.97 -21.83 20.48
N GLY A 599 -29.35 -21.98 21.75
CA GLY A 599 -30.66 -21.53 22.23
C GLY A 599 -31.87 -22.20 21.54
N GLY A 600 -31.68 -23.36 20.89
CA GLY A 600 -32.71 -24.03 20.08
C GLY A 600 -32.80 -23.55 18.63
N HIS A 601 -31.94 -22.61 18.21
CA HIS A 601 -31.81 -22.19 16.81
C HIS A 601 -30.85 -23.11 16.06
N ASP A 602 -31.29 -23.58 14.89
CA ASP A 602 -30.49 -24.39 13.98
C ASP A 602 -29.82 -23.48 12.94
N LEU A 603 -28.49 -23.35 13.00
CA LEU A 603 -27.73 -22.35 12.26
C LEU A 603 -26.76 -23.02 11.28
N LYS A 604 -26.87 -22.65 10.00
CA LYS A 604 -26.00 -23.13 8.92
C LYS A 604 -25.17 -21.97 8.41
N LEU A 605 -23.90 -21.94 8.76
CA LEU A 605 -23.00 -20.83 8.47
C LEU A 605 -21.88 -21.27 7.53
N LEU A 606 -21.49 -20.36 6.65
CA LEU A 606 -20.36 -20.52 5.74
C LEU A 606 -19.39 -19.37 5.97
N GLN A 607 -18.10 -19.69 5.98
CA GLN A 607 -17.03 -18.71 5.98
C GLN A 607 -16.47 -18.60 4.57
N LEU A 608 -16.40 -17.38 4.05
CA LEU A 608 -15.81 -17.10 2.75
C LEU A 608 -14.72 -16.05 2.87
N ARG A 609 -13.81 -16.04 1.90
CA ARG A 609 -12.82 -14.97 1.73
C ARG A 609 -12.94 -14.34 0.35
N ASN A 610 -13.02 -13.01 0.32
CA ASN A 610 -12.76 -12.22 -0.88
C ASN A 610 -11.24 -12.04 -1.06
N PRO A 611 -10.65 -12.49 -2.18
CA PRO A 611 -9.21 -12.35 -2.41
C PRO A 611 -8.73 -10.90 -2.54
N TRP A 612 -9.62 -9.94 -2.80
CA TRP A 612 -9.26 -8.51 -2.83
C TRP A 612 -8.96 -7.92 -1.45
N GLY A 613 -9.32 -8.60 -0.36
CA GLY A 613 -9.13 -8.11 1.00
C GLY A 613 -10.04 -6.92 1.35
N LYS A 614 -9.43 -5.87 1.92
CA LYS A 614 -10.09 -4.77 2.65
C LYS A 614 -11.22 -4.08 1.88
N GLY A 615 -12.33 -3.87 2.59
CA GLY A 615 -13.44 -3.01 2.15
C GLY A 615 -14.47 -3.67 1.22
N HIS A 616 -14.38 -4.99 1.00
CA HIS A 616 -15.26 -5.74 0.09
C HIS A 616 -15.80 -7.04 0.73
N GLU A 617 -16.25 -6.93 1.98
CA GLU A 617 -16.87 -8.00 2.76
C GLU A 617 -18.40 -7.91 2.77
N TRP A 618 -19.03 -9.03 3.11
CA TRP A 618 -20.48 -9.12 3.32
C TRP A 618 -20.95 -8.20 4.46
N ASN A 619 -22.00 -7.42 4.22
CA ASN A 619 -22.53 -6.46 5.19
C ASN A 619 -23.95 -6.79 5.71
N GLY A 620 -24.45 -8.00 5.46
CA GLY A 620 -25.73 -8.48 6.00
C GLY A 620 -25.55 -9.33 7.26
N ASP A 621 -26.53 -10.20 7.54
CA ASP A 621 -26.53 -11.07 8.72
C ASP A 621 -25.26 -11.93 8.78
N TRP A 622 -24.61 -11.98 9.95
CA TRP A 622 -23.30 -12.62 10.20
C TRP A 622 -22.08 -11.95 9.57
N GLY A 623 -22.23 -10.84 8.85
CA GLY A 623 -21.09 -9.99 8.51
C GLY A 623 -20.42 -9.42 9.77
N ASP A 624 -19.17 -8.99 9.69
CA ASP A 624 -18.34 -8.63 10.85
C ASP A 624 -18.96 -7.53 11.73
N LYS A 625 -19.65 -6.58 11.10
CA LYS A 625 -20.32 -5.45 11.76
C LYS A 625 -21.81 -5.72 12.04
N SER A 626 -22.27 -6.96 11.84
CA SER A 626 -23.67 -7.34 11.97
C SER A 626 -24.11 -7.47 13.44
N PRO A 627 -25.29 -6.94 13.82
CA PRO A 627 -25.83 -7.14 15.16
C PRO A 627 -26.27 -8.59 15.43
N THR A 628 -26.44 -9.43 14.39
CA THR A 628 -26.84 -10.84 14.54
C THR A 628 -25.91 -11.62 15.46
N TRP A 629 -24.63 -11.25 15.52
CA TRP A 629 -23.67 -11.84 16.44
C TRP A 629 -24.06 -11.66 17.92
N ASP A 630 -24.68 -10.53 18.29
CA ASP A 630 -25.07 -10.25 19.68
C ASP A 630 -26.26 -11.11 20.14
N GLU A 631 -27.03 -11.67 19.21
CA GLU A 631 -28.12 -12.61 19.49
C GLU A 631 -27.61 -14.02 19.83
N HIS A 632 -26.36 -14.32 19.47
CA HIS A 632 -25.73 -15.64 19.53
C HIS A 632 -24.37 -15.60 20.25
N PRO A 633 -24.34 -15.32 21.57
CA PRO A 633 -23.12 -14.99 22.30
C PRO A 633 -22.10 -16.13 22.35
N GLN A 634 -22.52 -17.40 22.43
CA GLN A 634 -21.59 -18.54 22.42
C GLN A 634 -20.94 -18.69 21.04
N ILE A 635 -21.69 -18.52 19.97
CA ILE A 635 -21.15 -18.58 18.61
C ILE A 635 -20.23 -17.39 18.34
N LYS A 636 -20.63 -16.19 18.76
CA LYS A 636 -19.82 -14.97 18.64
C LYS A 636 -18.46 -15.13 19.29
N GLU A 637 -18.40 -15.66 20.52
CA GLU A 637 -17.13 -15.87 21.23
C GLU A 637 -16.13 -16.72 20.43
N HIS A 638 -16.61 -17.71 19.68
CA HIS A 638 -15.75 -18.66 18.97
C HIS A 638 -15.41 -18.20 17.54
N LEU A 639 -16.37 -17.64 16.81
CA LEU A 639 -16.26 -17.42 15.36
C LEU A 639 -16.03 -15.97 14.95
N TRP A 640 -16.52 -14.99 15.73
CA TRP A 640 -16.54 -13.60 15.31
C TRP A 640 -15.15 -12.96 15.43
N ARG A 641 -14.76 -12.23 14.38
CA ARG A 641 -13.60 -11.35 14.33
C ARG A 641 -14.07 -10.02 13.72
N ASP A 642 -13.43 -8.92 14.13
CA ASP A 642 -13.67 -7.58 13.57
C ASP A 642 -12.37 -7.14 12.91
N GLU A 643 -12.12 -7.73 11.74
CA GLU A 643 -10.88 -7.59 10.99
C GLU A 643 -11.24 -7.30 9.53
N GLU A 644 -10.70 -6.23 8.95
CA GLU A 644 -10.85 -6.01 7.50
C GLU A 644 -9.77 -6.84 6.79
N ASP A 645 -10.02 -8.13 6.61
CA ASP A 645 -9.10 -9.09 5.99
C ASP A 645 -9.72 -9.83 4.77
N GLY A 646 -10.96 -9.47 4.41
CA GLY A 646 -11.74 -10.08 3.35
C GLY A 646 -12.46 -11.36 3.76
N ILE A 647 -12.27 -11.87 4.98
CA ILE A 647 -12.98 -13.04 5.52
C ILE A 647 -14.30 -12.57 6.12
N PHE A 648 -15.37 -13.31 5.87
CA PHE A 648 -16.66 -13.04 6.50
C PHE A 648 -17.49 -14.32 6.64
N TRP A 649 -18.45 -14.27 7.57
CA TRP A 649 -19.47 -15.31 7.72
C TRP A 649 -20.78 -14.91 7.04
N ILE A 650 -21.52 -15.90 6.55
CA ILE A 650 -22.83 -15.73 5.93
C ILE A 650 -23.72 -16.94 6.26
N SER A 651 -25.03 -16.73 6.35
CA SER A 651 -25.99 -17.83 6.46
C SER A 651 -26.04 -18.64 5.15
N PHE A 652 -26.34 -19.94 5.24
CA PHE A 652 -26.52 -20.77 4.03
C PHE A 652 -27.67 -20.27 3.15
N ASP A 653 -28.73 -19.75 3.74
CA ASP A 653 -29.87 -19.20 3.00
C ASP A 653 -29.45 -17.97 2.20
N ASP A 654 -28.69 -17.06 2.81
CA ASP A 654 -28.15 -15.89 2.12
C ASP A 654 -27.12 -16.26 1.06
N PHE A 655 -26.28 -17.25 1.34
CA PHE A 655 -25.34 -17.82 0.38
C PHE A 655 -26.09 -18.39 -0.83
N ALA A 656 -27.05 -19.29 -0.63
CA ALA A 656 -27.80 -19.95 -1.69
C ALA A 656 -28.66 -18.96 -2.51
N ALA A 657 -29.12 -17.87 -1.89
CA ALA A 657 -29.82 -16.80 -2.60
C ALA A 657 -28.93 -16.08 -3.62
N ARG A 658 -27.63 -15.93 -3.36
CA ARG A 658 -26.71 -15.06 -4.11
C ARG A 658 -25.69 -15.82 -4.95
N PHE A 659 -25.03 -16.80 -4.36
CA PHE A 659 -24.02 -17.62 -5.02
C PHE A 659 -24.70 -18.73 -5.82
N LYS A 660 -24.35 -18.85 -7.11
CA LYS A 660 -24.99 -19.81 -8.03
C LYS A 660 -24.02 -20.81 -8.64
N SER A 661 -22.73 -20.72 -8.27
CA SER A 661 -21.71 -21.66 -8.71
C SER A 661 -20.74 -21.95 -7.57
N VAL A 662 -20.41 -23.22 -7.35
CA VAL A 662 -19.35 -23.66 -6.44
C VAL A 662 -18.42 -24.61 -7.18
N ASN A 663 -17.13 -24.30 -7.22
CA ASN A 663 -16.10 -25.18 -7.74
C ASN A 663 -15.49 -25.99 -6.59
N VAL A 664 -15.16 -27.26 -6.83
CA VAL A 664 -14.56 -28.15 -5.83
C VAL A 664 -13.42 -28.95 -6.45
N CYS A 665 -12.25 -28.88 -5.84
CA CYS A 665 -11.14 -29.80 -6.09
C CYS A 665 -11.19 -30.93 -5.05
N PRO A 666 -11.53 -32.17 -5.44
CA PRO A 666 -11.69 -33.31 -4.55
C PRO A 666 -10.35 -33.92 -4.10
N LYS A 667 -9.37 -33.07 -3.79
CA LYS A 667 -8.07 -33.45 -3.24
C LYS A 667 -7.99 -32.98 -1.80
N CYS A 668 -7.69 -33.91 -0.88
CA CYS A 668 -7.39 -33.55 0.49
C CYS A 668 -6.10 -32.73 0.50
N MET A 669 -6.18 -31.47 0.88
CA MET A 669 -5.02 -30.61 1.01
C MET A 669 -4.29 -30.93 2.33
N PRO A 670 -2.95 -30.97 2.36
CA PRO A 670 -2.20 -31.08 3.62
C PRO A 670 -2.41 -29.81 4.45
N THR A 671 -2.69 -29.95 5.75
CA THR A 671 -2.77 -28.83 6.70
C THR A 671 -1.79 -29.04 7.85
N THR A 672 -1.00 -28.01 8.15
CA THR A 672 -0.13 -28.01 9.34
C THR A 672 -0.18 -26.62 10.01
N PRO A 673 -0.76 -26.48 11.22
CA PRO A 673 -1.54 -27.51 11.91
C PRO A 673 -2.81 -27.85 11.11
N PRO A 674 -3.45 -29.00 11.36
CA PRO A 674 -4.78 -29.28 10.83
C PRO A 674 -5.71 -28.09 11.12
N LYS A 675 -6.63 -27.76 10.20
CA LYS A 675 -7.82 -26.95 10.55
C LYS A 675 -8.30 -27.47 11.90
N LYS A 676 -8.59 -26.60 12.87
CA LYS A 676 -9.12 -27.02 14.19
C LYS A 676 -10.47 -27.72 13.99
N ALA A 677 -10.43 -28.97 13.54
CA ALA A 677 -11.57 -29.75 13.06
C ALA A 677 -12.39 -30.33 14.23
N GLY A 678 -12.40 -29.66 15.37
CA GLY A 678 -12.89 -30.25 16.62
C GLY A 678 -13.47 -29.29 17.66
N ASP A 679 -13.19 -27.99 17.62
CA ASP A 679 -13.59 -27.13 18.75
C ASP A 679 -15.03 -26.58 18.65
N VAL A 680 -15.71 -26.70 17.49
CA VAL A 680 -17.09 -26.17 17.33
C VAL A 680 -18.15 -27.28 17.19
N GLN A 681 -17.78 -28.52 16.84
CA GLN A 681 -18.71 -29.65 16.91
C GLN A 681 -19.04 -30.07 18.35
N ALA A 682 -18.30 -29.55 19.35
CA ALA A 682 -18.49 -29.85 20.77
C ALA A 682 -19.45 -28.89 21.50
N ILE A 683 -20.28 -28.13 20.78
CA ILE A 683 -21.43 -27.41 21.37
C ILE A 683 -22.67 -28.30 21.28
N GLU A 684 -22.59 -29.53 21.80
CA GLU A 684 -23.77 -30.35 22.09
C GLU A 684 -23.93 -30.51 23.61
N ALA A 685 -24.97 -29.86 24.12
CA ALA A 685 -25.63 -30.07 25.41
C ALA A 685 -24.76 -30.05 26.68
N ALA A 686 -24.50 -28.84 27.22
CA ALA A 686 -24.46 -28.72 28.67
C ALA A 686 -25.87 -29.06 29.21
N PRO A 687 -26.05 -30.09 30.05
CA PRO A 687 -27.37 -30.36 30.63
C PRO A 687 -27.76 -29.14 31.47
N THR A 688 -28.98 -28.67 31.25
CA THR A 688 -29.67 -27.72 32.12
C THR A 688 -29.56 -28.24 33.56
N ALA A 689 -28.67 -27.64 34.33
CA ALA A 689 -28.62 -27.85 35.76
C ALA A 689 -29.91 -27.24 36.33
N HIS A 690 -30.92 -28.10 36.54
CA HIS A 690 -31.93 -27.84 37.54
C HIS A 690 -31.19 -27.56 38.86
N GLN A 691 -31.21 -26.30 39.29
CA GLN A 691 -30.85 -25.95 40.65
C GLN A 691 -31.90 -26.59 41.56
N ASP A 692 -31.58 -27.78 42.07
CA ASP A 692 -32.17 -28.27 43.30
C ASP A 692 -31.83 -27.28 44.42
N LEU A 693 -32.82 -26.48 44.80
CA LEU A 693 -32.80 -25.67 46.01
C LEU A 693 -32.70 -26.64 47.20
N GLN A 694 -31.50 -26.80 47.74
CA GLN A 694 -31.32 -27.36 49.07
C GLN A 694 -31.95 -26.41 50.10
N GLU A 695 -32.99 -26.90 50.77
CA GLU A 695 -33.59 -26.27 51.94
C GLU A 695 -32.56 -26.09 53.07
N PRO A 696 -32.57 -24.95 53.80
CA PRO A 696 -31.79 -24.80 55.02
C PRO A 696 -32.53 -25.44 56.22
N PRO A 697 -31.80 -25.99 57.21
CA PRO A 697 -32.43 -26.68 58.32
C PRO A 697 -32.96 -25.73 59.40
N ASP A 698 -34.19 -26.03 59.80
CA ASP A 698 -34.88 -25.81 61.08
C ASP A 698 -34.36 -24.77 62.10
N ALA A 699 -35.21 -23.77 62.35
CA ALA A 699 -35.49 -23.29 63.70
C ALA A 699 -36.97 -22.85 63.81
N THR A 700 -37.78 -23.68 64.47
CA THR A 700 -39.15 -23.37 64.97
C THR A 700 -39.07 -22.82 66.41
N PRO A 701 -40.17 -22.36 67.05
CA PRO A 701 -41.31 -21.55 66.57
C PRO A 701 -41.65 -20.41 67.57
N MET A 702 -42.43 -19.38 67.20
CA MET A 702 -43.42 -18.72 68.12
C MET A 702 -44.47 -17.84 67.40
N HIS A 703 -45.72 -18.30 67.51
CA HIS A 703 -46.97 -17.60 67.82
C HIS A 703 -47.52 -16.36 67.07
N ASN A 704 -48.78 -16.57 66.62
CA ASN A 704 -49.97 -15.69 66.60
C ASN A 704 -50.21 -14.69 65.44
N GLY A 705 -51.34 -14.90 64.73
CA GLY A 705 -51.91 -14.04 63.67
C GLY A 705 -52.60 -12.75 64.20
N PRO A 706 -53.61 -12.15 63.52
CA PRO A 706 -54.27 -12.49 62.26
C PRO A 706 -54.38 -11.33 61.22
N HIS A 707 -54.94 -11.66 60.04
CA HIS A 707 -55.61 -10.86 58.97
C HIS A 707 -56.38 -9.57 59.42
N PRO A 708 -56.80 -8.61 58.53
CA PRO A 708 -57.46 -8.88 57.22
C PRO A 708 -57.38 -7.85 56.04
N ALA A 709 -57.85 -8.33 54.88
CA ALA A 709 -58.77 -7.73 53.88
C ALA A 709 -58.34 -6.70 52.79
N GLY A 710 -58.68 -7.08 51.54
CA GLY A 710 -59.17 -6.22 50.43
C GLY A 710 -58.27 -6.27 49.18
N GLY A 711 -58.67 -6.66 47.97
CA GLY A 711 -59.95 -7.07 47.36
C GLY A 711 -59.86 -6.89 45.83
N ALA A 712 -60.39 -7.87 45.06
CA ALA A 712 -60.73 -7.88 43.62
C ALA A 712 -59.58 -7.60 42.61
N GLY A 713 -59.26 -8.44 41.61
CA GLY A 713 -60.12 -9.20 40.66
C GLY A 713 -60.07 -8.43 39.31
N ALA A 714 -59.31 -8.79 38.28
CA ALA A 714 -59.25 -10.01 37.45
C ALA A 714 -59.62 -9.65 35.99
N THR A 715 -58.77 -10.11 35.05
CA THR A 715 -59.05 -10.47 33.62
C THR A 715 -59.52 -9.36 32.68
N GLY A 716 -59.09 -9.24 31.42
CA GLY A 716 -58.39 -10.12 30.48
C GLY A 716 -58.82 -9.68 29.07
N ASP A 717 -57.87 -9.62 28.12
CA ASP A 717 -57.92 -9.81 26.65
C ASP A 717 -59.27 -9.76 25.88
N PRO A 718 -59.34 -9.30 24.60
CA PRO A 718 -58.73 -10.06 23.50
C PRO A 718 -58.39 -9.32 22.17
N VAL A 719 -58.08 -10.19 21.20
CA VAL A 719 -57.41 -10.14 19.88
C VAL A 719 -58.31 -9.75 18.68
N PHE A 720 -57.66 -9.49 17.52
CA PHE A 720 -58.08 -9.56 16.09
C PHE A 720 -58.79 -8.35 15.43
N ASP A 721 -58.29 -7.87 14.28
CA ASP A 721 -58.72 -8.28 12.91
C ASP A 721 -58.06 -7.43 11.78
N ALA A 722 -58.11 -7.95 10.54
CA ALA A 722 -57.44 -7.52 9.33
C ALA A 722 -58.33 -6.76 8.30
N ALA A 723 -57.65 -6.04 7.39
CA ALA A 723 -58.00 -5.71 5.98
C ALA A 723 -59.25 -4.87 5.61
N SER A 724 -59.04 -3.77 4.85
CA SER A 724 -59.43 -3.58 3.42
C SER A 724 -59.66 -2.11 2.95
N VAL A 725 -58.97 -1.73 1.87
CA VAL A 725 -59.35 -1.00 0.61
C VAL A 725 -60.27 0.25 0.62
N PHE A 726 -59.85 1.39 0.01
CA PHE A 726 -60.34 2.03 -1.26
C PHE A 726 -60.08 3.55 -1.40
N ASP A 727 -59.94 3.97 -2.68
CA ASP A 727 -60.17 5.30 -3.30
C ASP A 727 -59.09 6.41 -3.12
N ALA A 728 -58.63 7.18 -4.13
CA ALA A 728 -59.32 7.76 -5.28
C ALA A 728 -58.34 8.40 -6.30
N TYR A 729 -58.46 7.98 -7.58
CA TYR A 729 -58.77 8.79 -8.77
C TYR A 729 -57.94 10.01 -9.27
N LYS A 730 -57.65 9.87 -10.59
CA LYS A 730 -57.49 10.84 -11.71
C LYS A 730 -56.12 11.48 -11.84
N GLY A 731 -55.38 11.23 -12.92
CA GLY A 731 -55.79 11.15 -14.34
C GLY A 731 -55.09 12.31 -15.05
N THR A 732 -54.46 12.20 -16.21
CA THR A 732 -54.81 11.47 -17.44
C THR A 732 -53.54 11.46 -18.31
N ALA A 733 -53.11 10.31 -18.83
CA ALA A 733 -53.36 9.82 -20.20
C ALA A 733 -52.70 10.71 -21.25
N GLY A 734 -51.88 10.24 -22.18
CA GLY A 734 -51.71 8.96 -22.89
C GLY A 734 -51.08 9.35 -24.25
N MET A 735 -50.60 8.51 -25.15
CA MET A 735 -50.65 7.06 -25.34
C MET A 735 -49.85 6.80 -26.64
N VAL A 736 -49.16 5.65 -26.73
CA VAL A 736 -48.78 4.87 -27.96
C VAL A 736 -47.80 5.51 -28.95
N GLY A 737 -46.77 4.85 -29.49
CA GLY A 737 -46.32 3.46 -29.39
C GLY A 737 -45.08 3.21 -30.28
N MET A 738 -44.68 1.93 -30.38
CA MET A 738 -43.88 1.23 -31.41
C MET A 738 -43.18 2.12 -32.48
N ASP A 739 -41.89 1.98 -32.81
CA ASP A 739 -41.25 0.79 -33.39
C ASP A 739 -39.78 1.10 -33.76
N ARG A 740 -38.97 0.05 -33.84
CA ARG A 740 -37.76 -0.21 -34.68
C ARG A 740 -36.92 0.91 -35.37
N ARG A 741 -35.59 0.64 -35.30
CA ARG A 741 -34.49 0.78 -36.31
C ARG A 741 -33.56 2.00 -36.28
N ARG A 742 -32.26 1.64 -36.14
CA ARG A 742 -31.06 2.04 -36.93
C ARG A 742 -31.10 3.40 -37.65
N SER A 743 -30.09 4.22 -37.38
CA SER A 743 -28.97 4.54 -38.30
C SER A 743 -28.46 5.97 -38.10
N ALA A 744 -27.13 6.07 -38.03
CA ALA A 744 -26.24 7.18 -38.38
C ALA A 744 -26.84 8.45 -39.00
N TYR A 745 -26.34 9.62 -38.58
CA TYR A 745 -25.54 10.53 -39.43
C TYR A 745 -25.00 11.71 -38.60
N ARG A 746 -23.67 11.81 -38.54
CA ARG A 746 -22.83 12.89 -39.09
C ARG A 746 -23.05 14.36 -38.70
N ASP A 747 -21.90 14.96 -38.40
CA ASP A 747 -21.44 16.32 -38.73
C ASP A 747 -21.99 17.53 -37.98
N GLY A 748 -21.10 18.12 -37.18
CA GLY A 748 -20.46 19.35 -37.63
C GLY A 748 -21.20 20.64 -37.34
N ARG A 749 -20.75 21.35 -36.30
CA ARG A 749 -20.70 22.82 -36.30
C ARG A 749 -19.64 23.31 -35.32
N THR A 750 -18.52 23.71 -35.89
CA THR A 750 -17.63 24.75 -35.41
C THR A 750 -18.38 26.09 -35.27
N ARG A 751 -18.10 26.85 -34.20
CA ARG A 751 -17.51 28.20 -34.28
C ARG A 751 -17.38 28.87 -32.91
N ASP A 752 -16.15 29.28 -32.64
CA ASP A 752 -15.69 30.55 -32.06
C ASP A 752 -16.38 31.08 -30.79
N ARG A 753 -15.70 30.90 -29.65
CA ARG A 753 -14.89 31.97 -29.03
C ARG A 753 -13.91 31.42 -28.01
#